data_AF-A0A954ZER5-F1
#
_entry.id   AF-A0A954ZER5-F1
#
_cell.length_a   1.000
_cell.length_b   1.000
_cell.length_c   1.000
_cell.angle_alpha   90.00
_cell.angle_beta   90.00
_cell.angle_gamma   90.00
#
_symmetry.space_group_name_H-M   'P 1'
#
loop_
_entity.id
_entity.type
_entity.pdbx_description
1 polymer ?
#
loop_
_entity_poly.entity_id
_entity_poly.type
_entity_poly.pdbx_seq_one_letter_code
_entity_poly.pdbx_strand_id
1 'polypeptide(L)'
;MISFWVRLKAAIASLLVLIAAYSGYDLLAVPFVEPGVTELLPIASLSAEPTEKPTDRYADYLGQIFPPGSWELEQAKVLKNKQFMLLLKDFEQRTDGRRFFLELEPCTVVFQPDRGDPQPHGTIPRSPWGSEGNLYVLQSPEKVVLEFDRPFDLRQGGLGQLIGGVLTGPVSIHGIDCQTRATTLKIQASHLEVSQDRVETKYEFQAEYAGQFASGRGLTIRLTPQDDNKPSLARSLFDEIRSVELAELDQMRWLVPSKLFAPGRTLVDPTTQDPVQVRCRGRVLIDFADRVATIEDQVEITHVNHQQQVDSLSCELASVYFEHRTPVTGESQQKPHKARLPAIEVKHVAAIGTPATLRAPSFDARVEGERLEYNVERRQVLIDSSQTTRVSYQGHELEGHRMEAEIAEHDRMTLDVEGPGRYSSPSSPQQPTTTTTWQGVLRFQPDGKEQLLTIDGGVHVNAPQVGTIAGERISVVLERPEPQVAVTLASLDRKPDVANTPLTSWRPSRLRISDNVRIVTAQLTGDTDQLEVWIEPDEPQQTTGTQFTLNAPRNESPGRTWDLSDPQGTQRFHLEGELVQCQILRSESSHRLKTLRVHRRAKFNEVSITPRSHSSGLDTTASQPMSLAGDLMELADVTAHGGRVKLVGSPARVKARGMEITSSALYLDREQNRVWSDAPGQAAIPLPARVAAEFSREQAFARVGWQSKMECDGQTIRCFQDIEIHTLAQVIRSQSLQAALSERVDFSGQRSLGKNLAVTHLQLAGNVWMENRSFDDQGLLSFDTVQLRSLNFNQTTGELQGTGPGTVSSIRRGSLATQGNSLLSQTAAGKTSGLTYVQVDFQRGLEGNVQQRELNFYDRVRAIYGPVQDWNQRLAIDGPTEFASDTVRMQCQQLTIAEVATGAGAAANRSFELVALGDTSIDGGAFTAEAHRISYAQAKDLLVIEGDTRTAAVLSRQSRPGGPRTDGAAGKILFHPKSGEVRAEDIRWGDFIGLGL
;
A
#
# COMPACT_ATOMS: atom_id res chain seq x y z
N MET A 1 24.30 30.38 -57.39
CA MET A 1 25.37 31.38 -57.61
C MET A 1 25.13 32.69 -56.81
N ILE A 2 24.67 32.58 -55.55
CA ILE A 2 24.47 33.72 -54.62
C ILE A 2 25.12 33.43 -53.24
N SER A 3 25.53 32.18 -52.94
CA SER A 3 26.24 31.83 -51.69
C SER A 3 27.78 31.87 -51.76
N PHE A 4 28.38 32.21 -52.90
CA PHE A 4 29.84 32.40 -53.04
C PHE A 4 30.27 33.84 -52.70
N TRP A 5 29.43 34.83 -53.03
CA TRP A 5 29.72 36.26 -52.83
C TRP A 5 29.44 36.80 -51.41
N VAL A 6 28.73 36.05 -50.57
CA VAL A 6 28.50 36.39 -49.15
C VAL A 6 29.69 35.95 -48.27
N ARG A 7 30.36 34.85 -48.63
CA ARG A 7 31.52 34.31 -47.88
C ARG A 7 32.85 35.00 -48.23
N LEU A 8 32.97 35.66 -49.38
CA LEU A 8 34.14 36.45 -49.75
C LEU A 8 34.15 37.85 -49.09
N LYS A 9 32.98 38.44 -48.82
CA LYS A 9 32.87 39.76 -48.16
C LYS A 9 33.17 39.71 -46.66
N ALA A 10 32.90 38.59 -45.98
CA ALA A 10 33.21 38.40 -44.57
C ALA A 10 34.71 38.13 -44.30
N ALA A 11 35.43 37.55 -45.26
CA ALA A 11 36.87 37.27 -45.15
C ALA A 11 37.76 38.48 -45.49
N ILE A 12 37.31 39.38 -46.37
CA ILE A 12 38.05 40.62 -46.71
C ILE A 12 37.82 41.71 -45.65
N ALA A 13 36.65 41.74 -45.00
CA ALA A 13 36.36 42.69 -43.92
C ALA A 13 37.16 42.41 -42.63
N SER A 14 37.40 41.14 -42.29
CA SER A 14 38.22 40.75 -41.12
C SER A 14 39.72 40.97 -41.35
N LEU A 15 40.20 40.78 -42.58
CA LEU A 15 41.59 41.07 -42.96
C LEU A 15 41.91 42.58 -42.95
N LEU A 16 40.98 43.44 -43.39
CA LEU A 16 41.14 44.89 -43.38
C LEU A 16 41.04 45.50 -41.96
N VAL A 17 40.28 44.89 -41.05
CA VAL A 17 40.23 45.29 -39.64
C VAL A 17 41.51 44.88 -38.90
N LEU A 18 42.11 43.72 -39.24
CA LEU A 18 43.38 43.29 -38.66
C LEU A 18 44.56 44.17 -39.11
N ILE A 19 44.57 44.60 -40.38
CA ILE A 19 45.60 45.49 -40.93
C ILE A 19 45.45 46.92 -40.39
N ALA A 20 44.21 47.42 -40.23
CA ALA A 20 43.94 48.73 -39.63
C ALA A 20 44.23 48.78 -38.12
N ALA A 21 44.00 47.68 -37.39
CA ALA A 21 44.35 47.57 -35.97
C ALA A 21 45.88 47.48 -35.76
N TYR A 22 46.60 46.80 -36.67
CA TYR A 22 48.06 46.70 -36.63
C TYR A 22 48.76 48.02 -37.02
N SER A 23 48.29 48.71 -38.07
CA SER A 23 48.84 50.03 -38.46
C SER A 23 48.47 51.16 -37.48
N GLY A 24 47.39 51.02 -36.70
CA GLY A 24 47.04 51.95 -35.62
C GLY A 24 47.89 51.78 -34.35
N TYR A 25 48.32 50.56 -34.04
CA TYR A 25 49.17 50.25 -32.89
C TYR A 25 50.63 50.72 -33.10
N ASP A 26 51.15 50.55 -34.32
CA ASP A 26 52.53 50.91 -34.70
C ASP A 26 52.78 52.44 -34.79
N LEU A 27 51.74 53.24 -35.08
CA LEU A 27 51.84 54.70 -35.26
C LEU A 27 51.50 55.54 -34.02
N LEU A 28 50.87 54.96 -32.98
CA LEU A 28 50.41 55.71 -31.80
C LEU A 28 51.02 55.28 -30.46
N ALA A 29 51.57 54.06 -30.33
CA ALA A 29 52.18 53.59 -29.07
C ALA A 29 53.71 53.57 -29.08
N VAL A 30 54.34 53.41 -30.25
CA VAL A 30 55.79 53.30 -30.42
C VAL A 30 56.59 54.59 -30.10
N PRO A 31 56.10 55.84 -30.28
CA PRO A 31 56.91 57.03 -29.98
C PRO A 31 56.96 57.46 -28.50
N PHE A 32 56.35 56.73 -27.56
CA PHE A 32 56.33 57.09 -26.12
C PHE A 32 57.09 56.12 -25.20
N VAL A 33 57.73 55.06 -25.72
CA VAL A 33 58.46 54.05 -24.92
C VAL A 33 59.90 53.80 -25.42
N GLU A 34 60.47 54.73 -26.20
CA GLU A 34 61.92 54.81 -26.41
C GLU A 34 62.45 56.16 -25.89
N PRO A 35 63.26 56.20 -24.82
CA PRO A 35 64.08 57.38 -24.55
C PRO A 35 65.31 57.40 -25.48
N GLY A 36 65.52 58.56 -26.09
CA GLY A 36 66.57 58.84 -27.04
C GLY A 36 68.00 58.73 -26.50
N VAL A 37 68.87 58.38 -27.43
CA VAL A 37 70.33 58.32 -27.33
C VAL A 37 70.89 59.64 -26.75
N THR A 38 71.59 59.53 -25.63
CA THR A 38 72.44 60.60 -25.07
C THR A 38 73.85 60.07 -24.86
N GLU A 39 74.82 60.90 -25.22
CA GLU A 39 76.23 60.61 -25.39
C GLU A 39 76.96 60.05 -24.17
N LEU A 40 77.99 59.26 -24.50
CA LEU A 40 79.03 58.67 -23.67
C LEU A 40 79.75 59.67 -22.76
N LEU A 41 79.96 59.29 -21.48
CA LEU A 41 81.16 59.50 -20.66
C LEU A 41 81.10 58.49 -19.46
N PRO A 42 82.23 58.12 -18.83
CA PRO A 42 82.57 56.74 -18.49
C PRO A 42 82.08 56.26 -17.11
N ILE A 43 81.63 55.00 -17.03
CA ILE A 43 81.31 54.32 -15.77
C ILE A 43 82.60 53.76 -15.14
N ALA A 44 82.73 53.99 -13.85
CA ALA A 44 83.77 53.49 -12.97
C ALA A 44 84.05 51.99 -13.16
N SER A 45 85.34 51.69 -13.30
CA SER A 45 85.93 50.36 -13.37
C SER A 45 85.51 49.46 -12.20
N LEU A 46 84.93 48.30 -12.49
CA LEU A 46 84.95 47.14 -11.60
C LEU A 46 86.09 46.23 -12.03
N SER A 47 87.09 46.14 -11.15
CA SER A 47 88.31 45.36 -11.29
C SER A 47 88.00 43.88 -11.55
N ALA A 48 88.55 43.35 -12.63
CA ALA A 48 88.76 41.92 -12.78
C ALA A 48 90.03 41.54 -12.02
N GLU A 49 89.89 40.96 -10.83
CA GLU A 49 90.99 40.21 -10.22
C GLU A 49 90.95 38.76 -10.74
N PRO A 50 92.05 38.25 -11.32
CA PRO A 50 92.14 36.88 -11.79
C PRO A 50 92.85 36.02 -10.74
N THR A 51 92.12 35.35 -9.84
CA THR A 51 92.61 34.12 -9.18
C THR A 51 91.47 33.40 -8.45
N GLU A 52 91.39 32.08 -8.68
CA GLU A 52 90.59 31.02 -8.03
C GLU A 52 89.53 30.36 -8.92
N LYS A 53 89.49 29.02 -8.86
CA LYS A 53 88.60 28.17 -9.65
C LYS A 53 87.15 28.53 -9.30
N PRO A 54 86.27 28.80 -10.28
CA PRO A 54 84.91 29.28 -10.02
C PRO A 54 84.03 28.31 -9.20
N THR A 55 84.40 27.03 -9.13
CA THR A 55 83.73 25.99 -8.33
C THR A 55 84.00 26.11 -6.83
N ASP A 56 85.17 26.60 -6.40
CA ASP A 56 85.55 26.68 -4.97
C ASP A 56 84.66 27.69 -4.20
N ARG A 57 84.22 28.76 -4.87
CA ARG A 57 83.35 29.80 -4.27
C ARG A 57 81.93 29.32 -3.94
N TYR A 58 81.49 28.22 -4.56
CA TYR A 58 80.17 27.63 -4.36
C TYR A 58 80.24 26.16 -3.92
N ALA A 59 81.42 25.62 -3.62
CA ALA A 59 81.64 24.22 -3.30
C ALA A 59 80.82 23.74 -2.09
N ASP A 60 80.78 24.54 -1.01
CA ASP A 60 79.97 24.23 0.17
C ASP A 60 78.46 24.22 -0.10
N TYR A 61 77.99 25.01 -1.08
CA TYR A 61 76.59 25.12 -1.45
C TYR A 61 76.18 23.98 -2.40
N LEU A 62 76.99 23.72 -3.43
CA LEU A 62 76.76 22.63 -4.38
C LEU A 62 76.91 21.25 -3.71
N GLY A 63 77.85 21.10 -2.78
CA GLY A 63 78.03 19.87 -1.98
C GLY A 63 76.87 19.54 -1.05
N GLN A 64 75.93 20.47 -0.84
CA GLN A 64 74.67 20.22 -0.12
C GLN A 64 73.54 19.74 -1.03
N ILE A 65 73.66 19.92 -2.34
CA ILE A 65 72.62 19.62 -3.35
C ILE A 65 72.95 18.33 -4.09
N PHE A 66 74.23 18.12 -4.42
CA PHE A 66 74.69 16.99 -5.21
C PHE A 66 75.49 15.99 -4.36
N PRO A 67 75.36 14.67 -4.63
CA PRO A 67 76.14 13.65 -3.91
C PRO A 67 77.64 13.77 -4.19
N PRO A 68 78.51 13.31 -3.27
CA PRO A 68 79.97 13.33 -3.47
C PRO A 68 80.37 12.48 -4.69
N GLY A 69 81.22 13.02 -5.57
CA GLY A 69 81.66 12.38 -6.83
C GLY A 69 80.82 12.73 -8.06
N SER A 70 79.91 13.71 -7.96
CA SER A 70 79.15 14.27 -9.08
C SER A 70 79.99 15.25 -9.90
N TRP A 71 79.83 15.26 -11.23
CA TRP A 71 80.64 16.10 -12.13
C TRP A 71 80.42 17.59 -11.88
N GLU A 72 79.25 17.94 -11.34
CA GLU A 72 78.86 19.27 -10.88
C GLU A 72 79.80 19.84 -9.81
N LEU A 73 80.47 18.98 -9.02
CA LEU A 73 81.40 19.36 -7.95
C LEU A 73 82.87 19.43 -8.39
N GLU A 74 83.24 18.83 -9.52
CA GLU A 74 84.64 18.64 -9.90
C GLU A 74 85.14 19.61 -10.98
N GLN A 75 84.40 19.77 -12.09
CA GLN A 75 84.87 20.53 -13.28
C GLN A 75 83.78 21.39 -13.95
N ALA A 76 82.74 21.81 -13.23
CA ALA A 76 81.67 22.62 -13.80
C ALA A 76 82.06 24.10 -14.00
N LYS A 77 81.70 24.67 -15.15
CA LYS A 77 81.65 26.13 -15.37
C LYS A 77 80.32 26.64 -14.81
N VAL A 78 80.39 27.65 -13.95
CA VAL A 78 79.22 28.23 -13.27
C VAL A 78 78.83 29.55 -13.93
N LEU A 79 77.63 29.62 -14.48
CA LEU A 79 77.00 30.86 -14.94
C LEU A 79 75.85 31.22 -13.99
N LYS A 80 75.92 32.38 -13.35
CA LYS A 80 74.93 32.81 -12.36
C LYS A 80 74.21 34.07 -12.83
N ASN A 81 72.89 34.06 -12.71
CA ASN A 81 72.07 35.28 -12.74
C ASN A 81 71.36 35.46 -11.37
N LYS A 82 70.60 36.55 -11.21
CA LYS A 82 69.82 36.88 -10.02
C LYS A 82 68.79 35.81 -9.61
N GLN A 83 68.45 34.86 -10.49
CA GLN A 83 67.33 33.93 -10.32
C GLN A 83 67.67 32.44 -10.56
N PHE A 84 68.79 32.14 -11.23
CA PHE A 84 69.22 30.77 -11.49
C PHE A 84 70.75 30.66 -11.62
N MET A 85 71.26 29.44 -11.45
CA MET A 85 72.65 29.03 -11.60
C MET A 85 72.68 27.90 -12.61
N LEU A 86 73.40 28.13 -13.71
CA LEU A 86 73.62 27.16 -14.77
C LEU A 86 75.02 26.57 -14.59
N LEU A 87 75.09 25.26 -14.41
CA LEU A 87 76.30 24.47 -14.33
C LEU A 87 76.45 23.72 -15.65
N LEU A 88 77.56 23.93 -16.34
CA LEU A 88 77.81 23.30 -17.64
C LEU A 88 79.27 22.85 -17.73
N LYS A 89 79.54 21.80 -18.50
CA LYS A 89 80.91 21.35 -18.76
C LYS A 89 81.45 22.03 -20.03
N ASP A 90 80.76 21.79 -21.15
CA ASP A 90 81.10 22.32 -22.46
C ASP A 90 79.91 23.04 -23.10
N PHE A 91 80.20 24.04 -23.95
CA PHE A 91 79.19 24.79 -24.69
C PHE A 91 79.69 25.12 -26.10
N GLU A 92 78.78 25.05 -27.08
CA GLU A 92 79.00 25.50 -28.45
C GLU A 92 77.92 26.51 -28.85
N GLN A 93 78.31 27.59 -29.52
CA GLN A 93 77.37 28.59 -30.03
C GLN A 93 77.16 28.38 -31.54
N ARG A 94 75.91 28.32 -31.96
CA ARG A 94 75.51 28.25 -33.37
C ARG A 94 74.55 29.39 -33.69
N THR A 95 74.70 30.03 -34.83
CA THR A 95 73.78 31.08 -35.30
C THR A 95 73.20 30.71 -36.65
N ASP A 96 71.90 30.99 -36.83
CA ASP A 96 71.19 30.84 -38.10
C ASP A 96 70.83 32.22 -38.70
N GLY A 97 71.67 33.22 -38.48
CA GLY A 97 71.55 34.57 -39.06
C GLY A 97 70.47 35.49 -38.46
N ARG A 98 69.46 34.95 -37.77
CA ARG A 98 68.44 35.72 -37.01
C ARG A 98 68.20 35.25 -35.58
N ARG A 99 68.63 34.02 -35.24
CA ARG A 99 68.45 33.39 -33.93
C ARG A 99 69.80 32.84 -33.43
N PHE A 100 69.96 32.82 -32.12
CA PHE A 100 71.19 32.36 -31.46
C PHE A 100 70.90 31.10 -30.65
N PHE A 101 71.56 30.00 -31.03
CA PHE A 101 71.43 28.70 -30.38
C PHE A 101 72.66 28.43 -29.52
N LEU A 102 72.43 28.03 -28.27
CA LEU A 102 73.45 27.60 -27.33
C LEU A 102 73.30 26.10 -27.09
N GLU A 103 74.25 25.31 -27.57
CA GLU A 103 74.33 23.87 -27.34
C GLU A 103 75.17 23.61 -26.08
N LEU A 104 74.63 22.89 -25.09
CA LEU A 104 75.25 22.60 -23.79
C LEU A 104 75.29 21.09 -23.56
N GLU A 105 76.42 20.56 -23.09
CA GLU A 105 76.56 19.12 -22.79
C GLU A 105 77.65 18.88 -21.72
N PRO A 106 77.36 18.15 -20.63
CA PRO A 106 76.09 18.10 -19.87
C PRO A 106 75.72 19.45 -19.23
N CYS A 107 74.45 19.59 -18.84
CA CYS A 107 73.87 20.82 -18.30
C CYS A 107 73.00 20.57 -17.06
N THR A 108 73.25 21.32 -15.98
CA THR A 108 72.43 21.33 -14.77
C THR A 108 71.99 22.76 -14.43
N VAL A 109 70.69 22.99 -14.33
CA VAL A 109 70.09 24.27 -13.94
C VAL A 109 69.59 24.19 -12.52
N VAL A 110 70.10 25.05 -11.65
CA VAL A 110 69.61 25.23 -10.28
C VAL A 110 68.86 26.55 -10.23
N PHE A 111 67.57 26.52 -9.94
CA PHE A 111 66.74 27.72 -9.84
C PHE A 111 66.02 27.80 -8.50
N GLN A 112 65.87 29.03 -8.00
CA GLN A 112 65.13 29.33 -6.78
C GLN A 112 64.09 30.41 -7.11
N PRO A 113 62.78 30.11 -7.06
CA PRO A 113 61.75 31.11 -7.35
C PRO A 113 61.77 32.22 -6.30
N ASP A 114 61.70 33.47 -6.77
CA ASP A 114 61.75 34.66 -5.93
C ASP A 114 60.45 34.77 -5.12
N ARG A 115 60.55 34.64 -3.79
CA ARG A 115 59.48 34.98 -2.86
C ARG A 115 59.90 36.26 -2.17
N GLY A 116 59.11 37.31 -2.39
CA GLY A 116 59.41 38.67 -1.98
C GLY A 116 60.00 38.84 -0.57
N ASP A 117 60.84 39.86 -0.48
CA ASP A 117 61.63 40.39 0.63
C ASP A 117 62.17 39.41 1.70
N PRO A 118 63.51 39.30 1.84
CA PRO A 118 64.13 38.50 2.90
C PRO A 118 63.89 39.12 4.28
N GLN A 119 63.24 38.38 5.20
CA GLN A 119 63.32 38.70 6.63
C GLN A 119 64.67 38.19 7.18
N PRO A 120 65.48 39.04 7.83
CA PRO A 120 66.81 38.66 8.28
C PRO A 120 66.76 38.04 9.68
N HIS A 121 66.62 36.72 9.80
CA HIS A 121 66.95 36.01 11.05
C HIS A 121 67.51 34.60 10.79
N GLY A 122 68.75 34.34 11.21
CA GLY A 122 69.26 32.99 11.47
C GLY A 122 70.51 32.56 10.70
N THR A 123 71.44 31.96 11.44
CA THR A 123 72.82 31.59 11.05
C THR A 123 72.87 30.27 10.28
N ILE A 124 72.47 30.26 9.00
CA ILE A 124 72.72 29.15 8.06
C ILE A 124 73.53 29.72 6.88
N PRO A 125 74.57 29.03 6.36
CA PRO A 125 75.29 29.49 5.17
C PRO A 125 74.31 29.72 4.00
N ARG A 126 74.33 30.96 3.51
CA ARG A 126 73.35 31.55 2.59
C ARG A 126 73.27 30.78 1.27
N SER A 127 72.05 30.57 0.75
CA SER A 127 71.89 30.33 -0.69
C SER A 127 72.51 31.51 -1.47
N PRO A 128 73.00 31.30 -2.71
CA PRO A 128 73.53 32.38 -3.54
C PRO A 128 72.53 33.52 -3.80
N TRP A 129 71.25 33.33 -3.49
CA TRP A 129 70.13 34.23 -3.78
C TRP A 129 69.45 34.83 -2.53
N GLY A 130 69.83 34.44 -1.32
CA GLY A 130 69.42 35.12 -0.08
C GLY A 130 67.98 34.87 0.41
N SER A 131 67.22 33.95 -0.19
CA SER A 131 65.84 33.62 0.19
C SER A 131 65.67 32.19 0.75
N GLU A 132 64.69 32.00 1.65
CA GLU A 132 64.32 30.70 2.27
C GLU A 132 63.26 29.94 1.43
N GLY A 133 63.45 29.85 0.11
CA GLY A 133 62.53 29.18 -0.82
C GLY A 133 62.95 27.75 -1.19
N ASN A 134 62.00 26.93 -1.65
CA ASN A 134 62.27 25.63 -2.26
C ASN A 134 63.25 25.76 -3.43
N LEU A 135 64.25 24.89 -3.47
CA LEU A 135 65.23 24.82 -4.54
C LEU A 135 64.77 23.84 -5.61
N TYR A 136 64.92 24.16 -6.89
CA TYR A 136 64.63 23.24 -7.98
C TYR A 136 65.88 23.03 -8.83
N VAL A 137 66.16 21.77 -9.14
CA VAL A 137 67.35 21.33 -9.87
C VAL A 137 66.88 20.56 -11.09
N LEU A 138 67.19 21.06 -12.27
CA LEU A 138 66.99 20.37 -13.54
C LEU A 138 68.34 19.84 -14.02
N GLN A 139 68.45 18.54 -14.23
CA GLN A 139 69.65 17.89 -14.76
C GLN A 139 69.36 17.28 -16.13
N SER A 140 70.25 17.54 -17.08
CA SER A 140 70.27 16.91 -18.39
C SER A 140 71.72 16.46 -18.68
N PRO A 141 72.01 15.15 -18.69
CA PRO A 141 73.35 14.62 -18.94
C PRO A 141 73.72 14.63 -20.43
N GLU A 142 72.74 14.83 -21.31
CA GLU A 142 72.90 14.87 -22.77
C GLU A 142 72.83 16.32 -23.28
N LYS A 143 72.70 16.47 -24.61
CA LYS A 143 72.73 17.74 -25.32
C LYS A 143 71.45 18.57 -25.09
N VAL A 144 71.63 19.80 -24.61
CA VAL A 144 70.60 20.83 -24.47
C VAL A 144 70.81 21.95 -25.48
N VAL A 145 69.80 22.33 -26.23
CA VAL A 145 69.83 23.44 -27.19
C VAL A 145 68.92 24.55 -26.68
N LEU A 146 69.47 25.71 -26.29
CA LEU A 146 68.71 26.88 -25.85
C LEU A 146 68.68 27.94 -26.96
N GLU A 147 67.51 28.52 -27.23
CA GLU A 147 67.30 29.58 -28.22
C GLU A 147 67.15 30.95 -27.54
N PHE A 148 67.96 31.92 -27.97
CA PHE A 148 67.95 33.29 -27.45
C PHE A 148 67.65 34.32 -28.54
N ASP A 149 67.06 35.45 -28.12
CA ASP A 149 66.77 36.62 -28.97
C ASP A 149 68.03 37.42 -29.37
N ARG A 150 69.13 37.27 -28.62
CA ARG A 150 70.40 38.01 -28.78
C ARG A 150 71.62 37.11 -28.56
N PRO A 151 72.81 37.46 -29.12
CA PRO A 151 74.03 36.66 -28.96
C PRO A 151 74.55 36.65 -27.51
N PHE A 152 75.16 35.54 -27.11
CA PHE A 152 75.70 35.33 -25.75
C PHE A 152 77.14 35.87 -25.61
N ASP A 153 77.34 36.91 -24.79
CA ASP A 153 78.65 37.51 -24.53
C ASP A 153 79.19 37.20 -23.12
N LEU A 154 80.17 36.29 -23.06
CA LEU A 154 80.86 35.86 -21.83
C LEU A 154 81.69 36.98 -21.17
N ARG A 155 82.04 38.05 -21.88
CA ARG A 155 82.88 39.14 -21.34
C ARG A 155 82.08 40.20 -20.59
N GLN A 156 80.76 40.27 -20.80
CA GLN A 156 79.88 41.28 -20.21
C GLN A 156 78.78 40.69 -19.32
N GLY A 157 78.67 39.36 -19.21
CA GLY A 157 77.72 38.69 -18.32
C GLY A 157 76.24 38.85 -18.70
N GLY A 158 75.96 39.32 -19.93
CA GLY A 158 74.60 39.52 -20.43
C GLY A 158 74.04 38.28 -21.11
N LEU A 159 73.00 37.69 -20.52
CA LEU A 159 72.13 36.68 -21.16
C LEU A 159 71.01 37.40 -21.92
N GLY A 160 70.77 37.06 -23.19
CA GLY A 160 69.55 37.46 -23.92
C GLY A 160 68.29 36.83 -23.32
N GLN A 161 67.11 37.23 -23.79
CA GLN A 161 65.84 36.62 -23.39
C GLN A 161 65.73 35.22 -24.03
N LEU A 162 65.43 34.21 -23.21
CA LEU A 162 65.20 32.85 -23.66
C LEU A 162 63.87 32.78 -24.43
N ILE A 163 63.92 32.36 -25.69
CA ILE A 163 62.75 32.15 -26.56
C ILE A 163 62.21 30.72 -26.39
N GLY A 164 63.12 29.75 -26.25
CA GLY A 164 62.78 28.36 -26.04
C GLY A 164 64.01 27.49 -25.87
N GLY A 165 63.83 26.19 -25.70
CA GLY A 165 64.91 25.24 -25.60
C GLY A 165 64.46 23.80 -25.76
N VAL A 166 65.31 22.98 -26.37
CA VAL A 166 65.10 21.54 -26.55
C VAL A 166 66.16 20.80 -25.76
N LEU A 167 65.73 20.04 -24.75
CA LEU A 167 66.59 19.18 -23.95
C LEU A 167 66.49 17.77 -24.51
N THR A 168 67.51 17.32 -25.23
CA THR A 168 67.55 15.96 -25.80
C THR A 168 68.03 14.98 -24.73
N GLY A 169 67.44 13.78 -24.68
CA GLY A 169 67.84 12.75 -23.72
C GLY A 169 67.03 12.74 -22.41
N PRO A 170 67.47 11.98 -21.40
CA PRO A 170 66.80 11.90 -20.10
C PRO A 170 66.98 13.21 -19.33
N VAL A 171 65.89 13.75 -18.80
CA VAL A 171 65.85 14.98 -17.98
C VAL A 171 65.27 14.64 -16.62
N SER A 172 65.95 15.03 -15.55
CA SER A 172 65.46 14.88 -14.18
C SER A 172 65.32 16.24 -13.49
N ILE A 173 64.12 16.53 -12.99
CA ILE A 173 63.82 17.74 -12.23
C ILE A 173 63.54 17.33 -10.78
N HIS A 174 64.30 17.88 -9.85
CA HIS A 174 64.16 17.62 -8.42
C HIS A 174 63.91 18.91 -7.65
N GLY A 175 62.85 18.95 -6.85
CA GLY A 175 62.59 20.01 -5.87
C GLY A 175 63.11 19.58 -4.51
N ILE A 176 63.85 20.45 -3.83
CA ILE A 176 64.41 20.22 -2.49
C ILE A 176 63.89 21.33 -1.56
N ASP A 177 63.29 20.94 -0.45
CA ASP A 177 62.97 21.87 0.64
C ASP A 177 64.27 22.26 1.35
N CYS A 178 64.62 23.54 1.33
CA CYS A 178 65.87 24.03 1.90
C CYS A 178 65.96 23.89 3.43
N GLN A 179 64.82 23.76 4.14
CA GLN A 179 64.76 23.61 5.60
C GLN A 179 64.76 22.14 6.02
N THR A 180 63.93 21.30 5.36
CA THR A 180 63.77 19.88 5.74
C THR A 180 64.67 18.93 4.95
N ARG A 181 65.29 19.41 3.87
CA ARG A 181 66.05 18.64 2.88
C ARG A 181 65.28 17.47 2.25
N ALA A 182 63.95 17.45 2.42
CA ALA A 182 63.10 16.47 1.79
C ALA A 182 62.90 16.82 0.30
N THR A 183 62.85 15.79 -0.53
CA THR A 183 62.46 15.92 -1.94
C THR A 183 60.98 16.31 -2.00
N THR A 184 60.69 17.47 -2.56
CA THR A 184 59.32 18.01 -2.70
C THR A 184 58.71 17.69 -4.06
N LEU A 185 59.55 17.59 -5.10
CA LEU A 185 59.18 17.29 -6.47
C LEU A 185 60.23 16.36 -7.10
N LYS A 186 59.81 15.40 -7.90
CA LYS A 186 60.68 14.56 -8.73
C LYS A 186 59.98 14.32 -10.06
N ILE A 187 60.49 14.89 -11.15
CA ILE A 187 60.01 14.63 -12.50
C ILE A 187 61.16 13.99 -13.28
N GLN A 188 60.90 12.87 -13.92
CA GLN A 188 61.78 12.21 -14.87
C GLN A 188 61.05 12.22 -16.21
N ALA A 189 61.64 12.82 -17.22
CA ALA A 189 61.08 12.89 -18.56
C ALA A 189 62.18 12.67 -19.59
N SER A 190 61.83 12.43 -20.84
CA SER A 190 62.79 12.41 -21.94
C SER A 190 62.40 13.42 -23.01
N HIS A 191 63.40 14.06 -23.63
CA HIS A 191 63.19 14.95 -24.77
C HIS A 191 62.17 16.07 -24.49
N LEU A 192 62.57 17.05 -23.68
CA LEU A 192 61.71 18.13 -23.21
C LEU A 192 61.85 19.37 -24.12
N GLU A 193 60.75 19.84 -24.67
CA GLU A 193 60.66 21.08 -25.43
C GLU A 193 60.03 22.17 -24.56
N VAL A 194 60.74 23.27 -24.38
CA VAL A 194 60.36 24.40 -23.54
C VAL A 194 60.21 25.62 -24.43
N SER A 195 59.07 26.29 -24.37
CA SER A 195 58.78 27.56 -25.05
C SER A 195 58.24 28.57 -24.05
N GLN A 196 58.03 29.82 -24.47
CA GLN A 196 57.48 30.87 -23.60
C GLN A 196 56.06 30.55 -23.08
N ASP A 197 55.24 29.83 -23.85
CA ASP A 197 53.83 29.55 -23.55
C ASP A 197 53.55 28.09 -23.18
N ARG A 198 54.52 27.17 -23.35
CA ARG A 198 54.32 25.74 -23.11
C ARG A 198 55.59 24.98 -22.77
N VAL A 199 55.43 23.89 -22.03
CA VAL A 199 56.44 22.86 -21.80
C VAL A 199 55.85 21.53 -22.27
N GLU A 200 56.47 20.88 -23.25
CA GLU A 200 55.95 19.62 -23.81
C GLU A 200 57.01 18.52 -23.91
N THR A 201 56.58 17.27 -23.76
CA THR A 201 57.34 16.07 -24.11
C THR A 201 56.40 15.06 -24.75
N LYS A 202 56.85 14.40 -25.81
CA LYS A 202 56.09 13.33 -26.51
C LYS A 202 56.43 11.93 -25.97
N TYR A 203 57.37 11.84 -25.04
CA TYR A 203 57.92 10.58 -24.55
C TYR A 203 57.36 10.26 -23.16
N GLU A 204 57.88 9.18 -22.58
CA GLU A 204 57.55 8.75 -21.23
C GLU A 204 57.98 9.77 -20.17
N PHE A 205 57.11 9.98 -19.19
CA PHE A 205 57.41 10.79 -18.01
C PHE A 205 56.93 10.09 -16.74
N GLN A 206 57.59 10.38 -15.63
CA GLN A 206 57.20 10.03 -14.28
C GLN A 206 57.34 11.26 -13.40
N ALA A 207 56.29 11.64 -12.69
CA ALA A 207 56.25 12.78 -11.81
C ALA A 207 55.78 12.35 -10.41
N GLU A 208 56.48 12.80 -9.38
CA GLU A 208 56.12 12.62 -7.99
C GLU A 208 56.18 13.98 -7.28
N TYR A 209 55.09 14.39 -6.64
CA TYR A 209 54.98 15.67 -5.95
C TYR A 209 54.17 15.51 -4.67
N ALA A 210 54.75 15.87 -3.52
CA ALA A 210 54.08 15.84 -2.22
C ALA A 210 53.27 14.55 -1.93
N GLY A 211 53.81 13.38 -2.32
CA GLY A 211 53.18 12.06 -2.16
C GLY A 211 52.19 11.65 -3.27
N GLN A 212 51.88 12.56 -4.20
CA GLN A 212 51.13 12.27 -5.43
C GLN A 212 52.09 11.76 -6.51
N PHE A 213 51.63 10.82 -7.34
CA PHE A 213 52.44 10.20 -8.39
C PHE A 213 51.66 10.18 -9.71
N ALA A 214 52.33 10.42 -10.83
CA ALA A 214 51.76 10.31 -12.16
C ALA A 214 52.81 9.74 -13.13
N SER A 215 52.41 8.82 -13.99
CA SER A 215 53.25 8.27 -15.06
C SER A 215 52.45 8.11 -16.35
N GLY A 216 53.10 8.32 -17.48
CA GLY A 216 52.46 8.19 -18.79
C GLY A 216 53.34 8.66 -19.93
N ARG A 217 52.71 8.98 -21.07
CA ARG A 217 53.36 9.48 -22.28
C ARG A 217 52.69 10.76 -22.76
N GLY A 218 53.46 11.69 -23.28
CA GLY A 218 52.90 12.90 -23.89
C GLY A 218 52.39 13.91 -22.85
N LEU A 219 53.29 14.65 -22.19
CA LEU A 219 52.93 15.70 -21.24
C LEU A 219 53.02 17.05 -21.93
N THR A 220 51.96 17.86 -21.85
CA THR A 220 51.93 19.25 -22.32
C THR A 220 51.41 20.16 -21.20
N ILE A 221 52.23 21.09 -20.75
CA ILE A 221 51.88 22.10 -19.75
C ILE A 221 51.78 23.43 -20.49
N ARG A 222 50.59 24.04 -20.52
CA ARG A 222 50.39 25.39 -21.09
C ARG A 222 50.48 26.43 -19.98
N LEU A 223 51.25 27.47 -20.21
CA LEU A 223 51.49 28.58 -19.30
C LEU A 223 50.58 29.76 -19.69
N THR A 224 50.23 30.62 -18.72
CA THR A 224 49.43 31.82 -19.00
C THR A 224 50.27 32.86 -19.74
N PRO A 225 49.77 33.45 -20.85
CA PRO A 225 50.51 34.45 -21.62
C PRO A 225 50.69 35.75 -20.81
N GLN A 226 51.88 36.33 -20.90
CA GLN A 226 52.31 37.55 -20.22
C GLN A 226 51.67 38.82 -20.84
N ASP A 227 51.30 39.82 -20.02
CA ASP A 227 51.04 41.20 -20.46
C ASP A 227 52.38 41.96 -20.62
N ASP A 228 52.63 42.55 -21.78
CA ASP A 228 53.93 43.10 -22.23
C ASP A 228 54.50 44.30 -21.44
N ASN A 229 53.80 44.85 -20.44
CA ASN A 229 54.15 46.17 -19.87
C ASN A 229 54.88 46.16 -18.51
N LYS A 230 55.47 45.04 -18.09
CA LYS A 230 56.41 44.97 -16.96
C LYS A 230 57.53 43.97 -17.23
N PRO A 231 58.82 44.38 -17.21
CA PRO A 231 59.93 43.44 -17.35
C PRO A 231 60.18 42.76 -16.01
N SER A 232 59.59 41.59 -15.80
CA SER A 232 59.98 40.70 -14.72
C SER A 232 59.79 39.24 -15.11
N LEU A 233 60.88 38.54 -15.42
CA LEU A 233 61.00 37.06 -15.44
C LEU A 233 60.90 36.48 -14.01
N ALA A 234 60.02 37.04 -13.18
CA ALA A 234 59.88 36.77 -11.76
C ALA A 234 58.40 36.45 -11.44
N ARG A 235 57.89 35.39 -12.05
CA ARG A 235 56.83 34.57 -11.46
C ARG A 235 57.20 33.12 -11.65
N SER A 236 56.94 32.32 -10.61
CA SER A 236 57.23 30.89 -10.55
C SER A 236 56.77 30.20 -11.83
N LEU A 237 57.54 29.24 -12.37
CA LEU A 237 57.08 28.33 -13.44
C LEU A 237 55.76 27.59 -13.10
N PHE A 238 55.30 27.74 -11.85
CA PHE A 238 54.09 27.20 -11.28
C PHE A 238 53.02 28.24 -10.89
N ASP A 239 53.24 29.55 -11.09
CA ASP A 239 52.33 30.57 -10.53
C ASP A 239 51.06 30.76 -11.35
N GLU A 240 51.06 30.49 -12.66
CA GLU A 240 49.86 30.58 -13.50
C GLU A 240 49.87 29.50 -14.62
N ILE A 241 49.91 28.21 -14.23
CA ILE A 241 49.65 27.10 -15.16
C ILE A 241 48.20 27.23 -15.65
N ARG A 242 48.00 27.34 -16.96
CA ARG A 242 46.67 27.43 -17.57
C ARG A 242 46.03 26.05 -17.66
N SER A 243 46.74 25.10 -18.25
CA SER A 243 46.24 23.73 -18.42
C SER A 243 47.37 22.71 -18.42
N VAL A 244 47.12 21.52 -17.88
CA VAL A 244 48.00 20.35 -18.01
C VAL A 244 47.25 19.30 -18.83
N GLU A 245 47.87 18.87 -19.93
CA GLU A 245 47.35 17.85 -20.82
C GLU A 245 48.30 16.65 -20.82
N LEU A 246 47.77 15.47 -20.54
CA LEU A 246 48.45 14.18 -20.58
C LEU A 246 47.80 13.38 -21.71
N ALA A 247 48.56 13.06 -22.75
CA ALA A 247 48.03 12.36 -23.92
C ALA A 247 47.68 10.90 -23.61
N GLU A 248 48.52 10.22 -22.83
CA GLU A 248 48.28 8.87 -22.33
C GLU A 248 48.74 8.75 -20.87
N LEU A 249 47.88 8.24 -19.99
CA LEU A 249 48.17 8.07 -18.57
C LEU A 249 48.24 6.58 -18.22
N ASP A 250 49.41 6.10 -17.78
CA ASP A 250 49.56 4.73 -17.29
C ASP A 250 48.97 4.58 -15.88
N GLN A 251 49.29 5.53 -15.01
CA GLN A 251 48.82 5.53 -13.62
C GLN A 251 48.96 6.92 -13.01
N MET A 252 47.92 7.38 -12.33
CA MET A 252 47.97 8.53 -11.44
C MET A 252 47.51 8.11 -10.05
N ARG A 253 48.21 8.56 -9.01
CA ARG A 253 47.87 8.32 -7.61
C ARG A 253 47.79 9.65 -6.89
N TRP A 254 46.63 9.92 -6.30
CA TRP A 254 46.37 11.09 -5.46
C TRP A 254 46.14 10.68 -4.02
N LEU A 255 46.61 11.53 -3.11
CA LEU A 255 46.32 11.39 -1.69
C LEU A 255 45.20 12.38 -1.36
N VAL A 256 44.03 11.85 -1.04
CA VAL A 256 42.82 12.65 -0.81
C VAL A 256 42.42 12.51 0.66
N PRO A 257 42.04 13.60 1.36
CA PRO A 257 41.58 13.50 2.75
C PRO A 257 40.41 12.51 2.89
N SER A 258 40.54 11.53 3.77
CA SER A 258 39.59 10.41 3.92
C SER A 258 38.17 10.86 4.29
N LYS A 259 38.02 12.07 4.84
CA LYS A 259 36.73 12.71 5.10
C LYS A 259 35.84 12.90 3.87
N LEU A 260 36.42 12.95 2.66
CA LEU A 260 35.67 13.09 1.40
C LEU A 260 34.90 11.83 1.04
N PHE A 261 35.31 10.68 1.59
CA PHE A 261 34.70 9.37 1.38
C PHE A 261 34.07 8.81 2.65
N ALA A 262 33.93 9.63 3.70
CA ALA A 262 33.36 9.22 4.98
C ALA A 262 31.83 9.45 4.99
N PRO A 263 31.01 8.47 5.43
CA PRO A 263 29.60 8.73 5.69
C PRO A 263 29.49 9.82 6.76
N GLY A 264 28.47 10.70 6.66
CA GLY A 264 28.35 11.94 7.45
C GLY A 264 28.32 11.82 8.99
N ARG A 265 28.63 10.66 9.58
CA ARG A 265 28.70 10.39 11.02
C ARG A 265 30.00 9.72 11.50
N THR A 266 30.94 9.32 10.64
CA THR A 266 32.20 8.72 11.13
C THR A 266 33.20 9.79 11.57
N LEU A 267 33.68 9.64 12.81
CA LEU A 267 34.82 10.39 13.34
C LEU A 267 36.10 9.91 12.64
N VAL A 268 36.33 10.37 11.42
CA VAL A 268 37.60 10.16 10.72
C VAL A 268 38.55 11.29 11.14
N ASP A 269 39.76 10.93 11.58
CA ASP A 269 40.79 11.92 11.89
C ASP A 269 41.02 12.81 10.65
N PRO A 270 40.94 14.15 10.78
CA PRO A 270 41.06 15.08 9.65
C PRO A 270 42.43 15.04 8.96
N THR A 271 43.41 14.35 9.54
CA THR A 271 44.76 14.21 8.99
C THR A 271 44.97 12.96 8.14
N THR A 272 44.04 12.00 8.17
CA THR A 272 44.19 10.75 7.40
C THR A 272 43.89 10.98 5.92
N GLN A 273 44.72 10.39 5.06
CA GLN A 273 44.63 10.50 3.61
C GLN A 273 44.51 9.12 2.98
N ASP A 274 43.58 8.97 2.04
CA ASP A 274 43.37 7.74 1.28
C ASP A 274 43.97 7.87 -0.12
N PRO A 275 44.63 6.82 -0.62
CA PRO A 275 45.10 6.79 -1.99
C PRO A 275 43.93 6.57 -2.96
N VAL A 276 43.75 7.50 -3.88
CA VAL A 276 42.89 7.36 -5.07
C VAL A 276 43.79 7.12 -6.26
N GLN A 277 43.59 6.02 -6.99
CA GLN A 277 44.31 5.73 -8.22
C GLN A 277 43.40 5.92 -9.43
N VAL A 278 43.92 6.58 -10.45
CA VAL A 278 43.23 6.83 -11.72
C VAL A 278 44.02 6.19 -12.85
N ARG A 279 43.33 5.46 -13.71
CA ARG A 279 43.84 4.87 -14.96
C ARG A 279 42.88 5.21 -16.09
N CYS A 280 43.41 5.49 -17.28
CA CYS A 280 42.61 5.69 -18.49
C CYS A 280 43.42 5.30 -19.73
N ARG A 281 42.76 5.12 -20.87
CA ARG A 281 43.42 4.87 -22.17
C ARG A 281 43.50 6.12 -23.05
N GLY A 282 42.77 7.17 -22.70
CA GLY A 282 42.75 8.44 -23.41
C GLY A 282 43.47 9.56 -22.66
N ARG A 283 43.11 10.79 -23.03
CA ARG A 283 43.74 12.00 -22.52
C ARG A 283 43.21 12.40 -21.15
N VAL A 284 44.06 13.04 -20.37
CA VAL A 284 43.70 13.77 -19.15
C VAL A 284 43.99 15.25 -19.36
N LEU A 285 42.96 16.09 -19.26
CA LEU A 285 43.08 17.53 -19.36
C LEU A 285 42.64 18.16 -18.04
N ILE A 286 43.55 18.88 -17.39
CA ILE A 286 43.26 19.70 -16.21
C ILE A 286 43.32 21.15 -16.66
N ASP A 287 42.16 21.82 -16.74
CA ASP A 287 42.06 23.24 -17.03
C ASP A 287 41.83 24.01 -15.73
N PHE A 288 42.81 24.84 -15.35
CA PHE A 288 42.74 25.64 -14.12
C PHE A 288 41.92 26.92 -14.29
N ALA A 289 41.73 27.40 -15.54
CA ALA A 289 40.90 28.56 -15.84
C ALA A 289 39.41 28.20 -15.75
N ASP A 290 39.02 27.09 -16.38
CA ASP A 290 37.65 26.55 -16.34
C ASP A 290 37.38 25.71 -15.07
N ARG A 291 38.42 25.43 -14.27
CA ARG A 291 38.40 24.69 -13.00
C ARG A 291 37.79 23.29 -13.13
N VAL A 292 38.15 22.60 -14.19
CA VAL A 292 37.66 21.26 -14.51
C VAL A 292 38.82 20.34 -14.88
N ALA A 293 38.79 19.12 -14.35
CA ALA A 293 39.67 18.04 -14.76
C ALA A 293 38.84 17.00 -15.52
N THR A 294 39.18 16.75 -16.78
CA THR A 294 38.51 15.82 -17.68
C THR A 294 39.43 14.64 -17.99
N ILE A 295 38.91 13.42 -17.81
CA ILE A 295 39.62 12.16 -18.04
C ILE A 295 38.80 11.36 -19.06
N GLU A 296 39.42 10.92 -20.15
CA GLU A 296 38.73 10.29 -21.29
C GLU A 296 39.21 8.86 -21.55
N ASP A 297 38.30 8.06 -22.11
CA ASP A 297 38.48 6.68 -22.60
C ASP A 297 38.89 5.65 -21.52
N GLN A 298 37.98 4.71 -21.24
CA GLN A 298 38.13 3.61 -20.27
C GLN A 298 38.72 4.05 -18.93
N VAL A 299 38.06 5.00 -18.28
CA VAL A 299 38.46 5.57 -17.01
C VAL A 299 38.13 4.60 -15.88
N GLU A 300 39.14 4.24 -15.09
CA GLU A 300 39.02 3.46 -13.87
C GLU A 300 39.59 4.27 -12.70
N ILE A 301 38.74 4.64 -11.76
CA ILE A 301 39.10 5.33 -10.52
C ILE A 301 38.91 4.33 -9.38
N THR A 302 39.96 4.07 -8.62
CA THR A 302 39.92 3.17 -7.47
C THR A 302 40.31 3.91 -6.21
N HIS A 303 39.51 3.75 -5.16
CA HIS A 303 39.77 4.30 -3.82
C HIS A 303 39.95 3.13 -2.86
N VAL A 304 41.02 3.19 -2.07
CA VAL A 304 41.29 2.19 -1.03
C VAL A 304 41.09 2.87 0.32
N ASN A 305 40.08 2.43 1.07
CA ASN A 305 39.79 2.98 2.39
C ASN A 305 40.77 2.45 3.46
N HIS A 306 40.74 3.04 4.66
CA HIS A 306 41.55 2.58 5.82
C HIS A 306 41.33 1.12 6.23
N GLN A 307 40.18 0.54 5.87
CA GLN A 307 39.82 -0.84 6.16
C GLN A 307 40.25 -1.82 5.05
N GLN A 308 41.05 -1.36 4.08
CA GLN A 308 41.49 -2.12 2.90
C GLN A 308 40.36 -2.61 1.99
N GLN A 309 39.17 -2.00 2.07
CA GLN A 309 38.13 -2.21 1.06
C GLN A 309 38.41 -1.29 -0.12
N VAL A 310 38.13 -1.80 -1.31
CA VAL A 310 38.40 -1.12 -2.58
C VAL A 310 37.08 -0.73 -3.21
N ASP A 311 36.85 0.56 -3.31
CA ASP A 311 35.75 1.15 -4.07
C ASP A 311 36.26 1.50 -5.47
N SER A 312 35.46 1.25 -6.51
CA SER A 312 35.84 1.48 -7.90
C SER A 312 34.74 2.17 -8.71
N LEU A 313 35.13 3.11 -9.56
CA LEU A 313 34.29 3.79 -10.53
C LEU A 313 34.86 3.56 -11.93
N SER A 314 34.05 2.99 -12.82
CA SER A 314 34.40 2.72 -14.21
C SER A 314 33.49 3.51 -15.14
N CYS A 315 34.04 4.29 -16.07
CA CYS A 315 33.29 5.12 -17.02
C CYS A 315 34.10 5.42 -18.30
N GLU A 316 33.49 6.08 -19.29
CA GLU A 316 34.18 6.51 -20.52
C GLU A 316 34.72 7.94 -20.39
N LEU A 317 34.05 8.79 -19.63
CA LEU A 317 34.41 10.19 -19.40
C LEU A 317 34.15 10.55 -17.95
N ALA A 318 35.19 10.99 -17.23
CA ALA A 318 35.07 11.54 -15.88
C ALA A 318 35.42 13.03 -15.89
N SER A 319 34.56 13.87 -15.30
CA SER A 319 34.78 15.30 -15.14
C SER A 319 34.67 15.69 -13.67
N VAL A 320 35.72 16.32 -13.15
CA VAL A 320 35.80 16.78 -11.75
C VAL A 320 35.93 18.30 -11.74
N TYR A 321 34.91 18.97 -11.22
CA TYR A 321 34.88 20.43 -11.08
C TYR A 321 35.32 20.82 -9.67
N PHE A 322 36.18 21.82 -9.59
CA PHE A 322 36.82 22.21 -8.34
C PHE A 322 36.87 23.72 -8.13
N GLU A 323 37.09 24.15 -6.89
CA GLU A 323 37.37 25.54 -6.54
C GLU A 323 38.64 25.68 -5.71
N HIS A 324 39.25 26.87 -5.79
CA HIS A 324 40.36 27.26 -4.93
C HIS A 324 39.82 27.70 -3.58
N ARG A 325 40.16 27.00 -2.50
CA ARG A 325 39.82 27.42 -1.14
C ARG A 325 40.62 28.67 -0.78
N THR A 326 39.97 29.83 -0.75
CA THR A 326 40.51 30.99 -0.04
C THR A 326 40.51 30.69 1.46
N PRO A 327 41.65 30.82 2.17
CA PRO A 327 41.67 30.63 3.61
C PRO A 327 40.68 31.59 4.27
N VAL A 328 39.70 31.03 5.00
CA VAL A 328 38.68 31.78 5.73
C VAL A 328 39.36 32.71 6.72
N THR A 329 39.08 34.01 6.58
CA THR A 329 39.59 35.05 7.46
C THR A 329 38.77 35.03 8.75
N GLY A 330 39.30 34.39 9.79
CA GLY A 330 38.64 34.39 11.10
C GLY A 330 39.05 33.22 11.98
N GLU A 331 40.27 33.27 12.52
CA GLU A 331 40.63 33.04 13.93
C GLU A 331 42.12 32.70 14.06
N SER A 332 42.78 33.48 14.93
CA SER A 332 44.16 33.40 15.41
C SER A 332 45.31 33.72 14.43
N GLN A 333 45.94 34.86 14.71
CA GLN A 333 47.24 35.29 14.19
C GLN A 333 48.33 34.26 14.53
N GLN A 334 48.55 33.29 13.65
CA GLN A 334 49.85 32.62 13.51
C GLN A 334 50.21 32.57 12.02
N LYS A 335 51.40 33.12 11.71
CA LYS A 335 51.96 33.28 10.36
C LYS A 335 51.80 32.00 9.53
N PRO A 336 51.24 32.05 8.30
CA PRO A 336 51.13 30.88 7.44
C PRO A 336 52.48 30.61 6.76
N HIS A 337 53.30 29.73 7.33
CA HIS A 337 54.46 29.15 6.65
C HIS A 337 54.07 27.78 6.07
N LYS A 338 53.89 27.73 4.75
CA LYS A 338 54.26 26.66 3.79
C LYS A 338 53.44 26.88 2.51
N ALA A 339 54.12 26.84 1.37
CA ALA A 339 53.48 26.77 0.06
C ALA A 339 52.73 25.45 -0.04
N ARG A 340 51.48 25.39 0.40
CA ARG A 340 50.56 24.35 -0.02
C ARG A 340 50.01 24.78 -1.37
N LEU A 341 49.87 23.84 -2.32
CA LEU A 341 48.93 23.99 -3.43
C LEU A 341 47.64 24.65 -2.91
N PRO A 342 46.97 25.50 -3.69
CA PRO A 342 45.65 25.98 -3.29
C PRO A 342 44.82 24.76 -2.91
N ALA A 343 44.24 24.74 -1.72
CA ALA A 343 43.46 23.57 -1.30
C ALA A 343 42.27 23.47 -2.25
N ILE A 344 42.33 22.48 -3.15
CA ILE A 344 41.30 22.21 -4.16
C ILE A 344 40.13 21.57 -3.42
N GLU A 345 38.96 22.19 -3.49
CA GLU A 345 37.72 21.65 -2.96
C GLU A 345 36.84 21.18 -4.13
N VAL A 346 36.51 19.90 -4.14
CA VAL A 346 35.66 19.30 -5.17
C VAL A 346 34.23 19.77 -4.96
N LYS A 347 33.63 20.36 -6.00
CA LYS A 347 32.25 20.85 -5.97
C LYS A 347 31.28 19.89 -6.67
N HIS A 348 31.72 19.33 -7.78
CA HIS A 348 30.87 18.51 -8.62
C HIS A 348 31.69 17.44 -9.35
N VAL A 349 31.16 16.23 -9.40
CA VAL A 349 31.75 15.10 -10.11
C VAL A 349 30.70 14.56 -11.08
N ALA A 350 31.09 14.35 -12.33
CA ALA A 350 30.26 13.75 -13.37
C ALA A 350 31.02 12.59 -14.02
N ALA A 351 30.39 11.43 -14.14
CA ALA A 351 30.91 10.26 -14.81
C ALA A 351 29.91 9.79 -15.87
N ILE A 352 30.36 9.65 -17.11
CA ILE A 352 29.53 9.30 -18.26
C ILE A 352 30.12 8.05 -18.94
N GLY A 353 29.28 7.09 -19.34
CA GLY A 353 29.71 5.90 -20.08
C GLY A 353 28.56 4.96 -20.42
N THR A 354 28.82 3.89 -21.17
CA THR A 354 27.78 2.94 -21.59
C THR A 354 28.04 1.50 -21.08
N PRO A 355 27.81 1.18 -19.79
CA PRO A 355 27.37 2.02 -18.68
C PRO A 355 28.52 2.51 -17.79
N ALA A 356 28.34 3.66 -17.13
CA ALA A 356 29.14 4.06 -15.98
C ALA A 356 28.72 3.25 -14.74
N THR A 357 29.70 2.65 -14.04
CA THR A 357 29.47 1.75 -12.90
C THR A 357 30.30 2.19 -11.70
N LEU A 358 29.63 2.45 -10.57
CA LEU A 358 30.24 2.64 -9.26
C LEU A 358 30.01 1.39 -8.42
N ARG A 359 31.09 0.77 -7.93
CA ARG A 359 31.06 -0.31 -6.95
C ARG A 359 31.72 0.19 -5.68
N ALA A 360 30.95 0.27 -4.60
CA ALA A 360 31.47 0.68 -3.31
C ALA A 360 31.18 -0.40 -2.25
N PRO A 361 31.98 -1.49 -2.20
CA PRO A 361 31.86 -2.54 -1.18
C PRO A 361 32.00 -2.01 0.25
N SER A 362 32.68 -0.87 0.44
CA SER A 362 32.78 -0.22 1.75
C SER A 362 31.42 0.22 2.32
N PHE A 363 30.46 0.48 1.43
CA PHE A 363 29.08 0.87 1.76
C PHE A 363 28.04 -0.20 1.45
N ASP A 364 28.48 -1.37 0.98
CA ASP A 364 27.61 -2.39 0.36
C ASP A 364 26.69 -1.78 -0.71
N ALA A 365 27.28 -0.98 -1.60
CA ALA A 365 26.57 -0.19 -2.60
C ALA A 365 27.07 -0.47 -4.04
N ARG A 366 26.16 -0.45 -5.00
CA ARG A 366 26.46 -0.52 -6.44
C ARG A 366 25.50 0.38 -7.21
N VAL A 367 26.04 1.22 -8.10
CA VAL A 367 25.27 2.13 -8.94
C VAL A 367 25.67 1.93 -10.40
N GLU A 368 24.68 1.81 -11.27
CA GLU A 368 24.84 1.64 -12.72
C GLU A 368 23.92 2.64 -13.45
N GLY A 369 24.48 3.36 -14.42
CA GLY A 369 23.76 4.33 -15.26
C GLY A 369 24.63 4.85 -16.41
N GLU A 370 24.06 5.61 -17.34
CA GLU A 370 24.86 6.22 -18.41
C GLU A 370 25.54 7.51 -17.96
N ARG A 371 24.93 8.22 -17.02
CA ARG A 371 25.42 9.46 -16.42
C ARG A 371 25.22 9.43 -14.92
N LEU A 372 26.32 9.53 -14.18
CA LEU A 372 26.36 9.60 -12.72
C LEU A 372 26.91 10.97 -12.32
N GLU A 373 26.12 11.74 -11.58
CA GLU A 373 26.49 13.07 -11.13
C GLU A 373 26.33 13.22 -9.63
N TYR A 374 27.30 13.88 -9.01
CA TYR A 374 27.26 14.22 -7.60
C TYR A 374 27.64 15.69 -7.42
N ASN A 375 26.75 16.47 -6.80
CA ASN A 375 27.02 17.84 -6.37
C ASN A 375 27.28 17.82 -4.86
N VAL A 376 28.52 18.10 -4.46
CA VAL A 376 28.98 18.03 -3.07
C VAL A 376 28.33 19.12 -2.22
N GLU A 377 28.14 20.31 -2.77
CA GLU A 377 27.58 21.47 -2.07
C GLU A 377 26.09 21.30 -1.79
N ARG A 378 25.34 20.81 -2.79
CA ARG A 378 23.90 20.55 -2.66
C ARG A 378 23.57 19.17 -2.08
N ARG A 379 24.56 18.28 -1.94
CA ARG A 379 24.38 16.85 -1.61
C ARG A 379 23.34 16.18 -2.51
N GLN A 380 23.40 16.53 -3.79
CA GLN A 380 22.47 16.08 -4.81
C GLN A 380 23.16 15.01 -5.67
N VAL A 381 22.48 13.87 -5.86
CA VAL A 381 22.90 12.77 -6.71
C VAL A 381 21.93 12.69 -7.87
N LEU A 382 22.44 12.67 -9.11
CA LEU A 382 21.66 12.46 -10.32
C LEU A 382 22.21 11.24 -11.06
N ILE A 383 21.33 10.31 -11.40
CA ILE A 383 21.64 9.09 -12.14
C ILE A 383 20.67 9.06 -13.32
N ASP A 384 21.21 9.03 -14.54
CA ASP A 384 20.41 9.07 -15.77
C ASP A 384 20.89 7.98 -16.74
N SER A 385 19.96 7.36 -17.46
CA SER A 385 20.22 6.29 -18.43
C SER A 385 19.10 6.17 -19.45
N SER A 386 19.45 5.97 -20.72
CA SER A 386 18.48 5.67 -21.78
C SER A 386 17.81 4.30 -21.66
N GLN A 387 18.43 3.36 -20.93
CA GLN A 387 17.90 2.01 -20.69
C GLN A 387 17.34 1.88 -19.27
N THR A 388 18.16 1.39 -18.34
CA THR A 388 17.81 1.25 -16.94
C THR A 388 18.98 1.69 -16.07
N THR A 389 18.66 2.42 -15.02
CA THR A 389 19.55 2.72 -13.90
C THR A 389 19.30 1.68 -12.82
N ARG A 390 20.37 1.21 -12.18
CA ARG A 390 20.28 0.25 -11.07
C ARG A 390 21.08 0.75 -9.89
N VAL A 391 20.43 0.82 -8.73
CA VAL A 391 21.04 1.16 -7.45
C VAL A 391 20.81 -0.01 -6.50
N SER A 392 21.88 -0.58 -5.98
CA SER A 392 21.86 -1.57 -4.91
C SER A 392 22.51 -0.97 -3.67
N TYR A 393 21.88 -1.09 -2.51
CA TYR A 393 22.39 -0.63 -1.22
C TYR A 393 21.91 -1.54 -0.10
N GLN A 394 22.83 -2.16 0.66
CA GLN A 394 22.50 -3.04 1.79
C GLN A 394 21.49 -4.15 1.44
N GLY A 395 21.59 -4.70 0.24
CA GLY A 395 20.67 -5.73 -0.29
C GLY A 395 19.34 -5.21 -0.84
N HIS A 396 19.02 -3.91 -0.69
CA HIS A 396 17.90 -3.27 -1.37
C HIS A 396 18.27 -2.93 -2.81
N GLU A 397 17.41 -3.26 -3.77
CA GLU A 397 17.62 -3.00 -5.19
C GLU A 397 16.53 -2.07 -5.72
N LEU A 398 16.93 -1.00 -6.41
CA LEU A 398 16.08 0.00 -7.01
C LEU A 398 16.45 0.16 -8.49
N GLU A 399 15.46 0.10 -9.37
CA GLU A 399 15.60 0.25 -10.82
C GLU A 399 14.66 1.34 -11.33
N GLY A 400 15.12 2.15 -12.29
CA GLY A 400 14.35 3.24 -12.91
C GLY A 400 15.06 3.82 -14.14
N HIS A 401 14.56 4.91 -14.73
CA HIS A 401 15.23 5.56 -15.88
C HIS A 401 16.11 6.74 -15.43
N ARG A 402 15.57 7.57 -14.55
CA ARG A 402 16.26 8.71 -13.97
C ARG A 402 16.00 8.74 -12.48
N MET A 403 17.06 8.87 -11.68
CA MET A 403 16.98 8.97 -10.23
C MET A 403 17.66 10.25 -9.78
N GLU A 404 16.95 11.05 -8.99
CA GLU A 404 17.46 12.29 -8.40
C GLU A 404 17.25 12.23 -6.89
N ALA A 405 18.32 12.35 -6.12
CA ALA A 405 18.26 12.31 -4.67
C ALA A 405 18.95 13.53 -4.06
N GLU A 406 18.31 14.18 -3.09
CA GLU A 406 18.90 15.26 -2.30
C GLU A 406 18.91 14.86 -0.82
N ILE A 407 20.09 14.86 -0.21
CA ILE A 407 20.25 14.49 1.20
C ILE A 407 20.37 15.78 2.04
N ALA A 408 19.27 16.15 2.70
CA ALA A 408 19.20 17.31 3.58
C ALA A 408 19.82 17.03 4.96
N GLU A 409 19.97 18.08 5.77
CA GLU A 409 20.41 17.96 7.17
C GLU A 409 19.43 17.11 8.01
N HIS A 410 19.95 16.29 8.94
CA HIS A 410 19.19 15.43 9.86
C HIS A 410 18.55 14.13 9.28
N ASP A 411 19.19 13.46 8.31
CA ASP A 411 18.68 12.22 7.66
C ASP A 411 17.33 12.41 6.91
N ARG A 412 17.01 13.64 6.47
CA ARG A 412 15.88 13.88 5.55
C ARG A 412 16.39 13.74 4.12
N MET A 413 15.65 13.02 3.29
CA MET A 413 16.03 12.76 1.91
C MET A 413 14.84 13.04 1.00
N THR A 414 15.08 13.73 -0.12
CA THR A 414 14.19 13.66 -1.27
C THR A 414 14.75 12.65 -2.26
N LEU A 415 13.89 11.83 -2.85
CA LEU A 415 14.25 10.88 -3.90
C LEU A 415 13.12 10.83 -4.92
N ASP A 416 13.44 11.20 -6.16
CA ASP A 416 12.56 11.09 -7.31
C ASP A 416 13.11 10.05 -8.28
N VAL A 417 12.29 9.08 -8.66
CA VAL A 417 12.62 8.02 -9.62
C VAL A 417 11.59 8.04 -10.74
N GLU A 418 12.02 8.46 -11.93
CA GLU A 418 11.16 8.58 -13.11
C GLU A 418 11.18 7.32 -13.99
N GLY A 419 10.05 7.06 -14.62
CA GLY A 419 9.85 5.96 -15.56
C GLY A 419 9.44 4.65 -14.87
N PRO A 420 9.22 3.59 -15.67
CA PRO A 420 8.91 2.29 -15.11
C PRO A 420 10.07 1.81 -14.26
N GLY A 421 9.74 1.43 -13.03
CA GLY A 421 10.72 1.11 -12.02
C GLY A 421 10.34 -0.11 -11.19
N ARG A 422 11.35 -0.67 -10.54
CA ARG A 422 11.24 -1.85 -9.70
C ARG A 422 12.04 -1.65 -8.43
N TYR A 423 11.41 -1.95 -7.30
CA TYR A 423 12.04 -1.99 -5.99
C TYR A 423 11.94 -3.40 -5.43
N SER A 424 13.06 -3.93 -4.93
CA SER A 424 13.15 -5.24 -4.29
C SER A 424 13.84 -5.10 -2.94
N SER A 425 13.17 -5.56 -1.89
CA SER A 425 13.73 -5.57 -0.53
C SER A 425 13.87 -7.00 -0.01
N PRO A 426 15.01 -7.35 0.62
CA PRO A 426 15.18 -8.64 1.26
C PRO A 426 14.33 -8.68 2.53
N SER A 427 13.28 -9.49 2.52
CA SER A 427 12.57 -9.86 3.73
C SER A 427 13.35 -11.00 4.38
N SER A 428 14.31 -10.73 5.26
CA SER A 428 15.10 -11.74 6.02
C SER A 428 15.96 -12.72 5.17
N PRO A 429 17.09 -13.25 5.66
CA PRO A 429 17.99 -14.11 4.86
C PRO A 429 17.38 -15.42 4.33
N GLN A 430 16.20 -15.81 4.80
CA GLN A 430 15.54 -17.11 4.51
C GLN A 430 14.17 -16.96 3.84
N GLN A 431 13.72 -15.75 3.53
CA GLN A 431 12.35 -15.48 3.06
C GLN A 431 12.35 -14.82 1.66
N PRO A 432 11.28 -15.04 0.86
CA PRO A 432 11.19 -14.55 -0.52
C PRO A 432 11.02 -13.03 -0.58
N THR A 433 11.81 -12.36 -1.43
CA THR A 433 11.87 -10.90 -1.56
C THR A 433 10.51 -10.26 -1.85
N THR A 434 10.24 -9.14 -1.16
CA THR A 434 9.09 -8.29 -1.50
C THR A 434 9.45 -7.43 -2.69
N THR A 435 8.58 -7.41 -3.70
CA THR A 435 8.82 -6.68 -4.96
C THR A 435 7.70 -5.68 -5.21
N THR A 436 8.07 -4.45 -5.57
CA THR A 436 7.16 -3.37 -5.95
C THR A 436 7.53 -2.86 -7.33
N THR A 437 6.55 -2.75 -8.24
CA THR A 437 6.76 -2.26 -9.61
C THR A 437 5.78 -1.13 -9.93
N TRP A 438 6.20 -0.15 -10.72
CA TRP A 438 5.37 0.98 -11.18
C TRP A 438 5.75 1.38 -12.61
N GLN A 439 4.94 2.23 -13.23
CA GLN A 439 5.13 2.75 -14.61
C GLN A 439 5.37 4.26 -14.65
N GLY A 440 4.93 5.02 -13.65
CA GLY A 440 4.99 6.49 -13.63
C GLY A 440 6.23 7.02 -12.92
N VAL A 441 6.07 7.41 -11.65
CA VAL A 441 7.13 8.04 -10.84
C VAL A 441 7.03 7.59 -9.40
N LEU A 442 8.17 7.41 -8.73
CA LEU A 442 8.26 7.28 -7.28
C LEU A 442 8.87 8.56 -6.73
N ARG A 443 8.21 9.16 -5.74
CA ARG A 443 8.68 10.33 -5.00
C ARG A 443 8.73 10.03 -3.52
N PHE A 444 9.85 10.30 -2.89
CA PHE A 444 10.03 10.25 -1.44
C PHE A 444 10.44 11.63 -0.98
N GLN A 445 9.68 12.25 -0.10
CA GLN A 445 9.90 13.63 0.29
C GLN A 445 9.49 13.90 1.74
N PRO A 446 10.10 14.88 2.43
CA PRO A 446 9.73 15.23 3.79
C PRO A 446 8.33 15.86 3.85
N ASP A 447 7.53 15.46 4.83
CA ASP A 447 6.21 16.03 5.14
C ASP A 447 6.14 16.39 6.63
N GLY A 448 6.45 17.65 6.96
CA GLY A 448 6.50 18.12 8.35
C GLY A 448 7.56 17.40 9.20
N LYS A 449 7.13 16.52 10.12
CA LYS A 449 8.00 15.64 10.94
C LYS A 449 8.13 14.22 10.37
N GLU A 450 7.34 13.89 9.35
CA GLU A 450 7.20 12.56 8.76
C GLU A 450 7.87 12.53 7.37
N GLN A 451 7.91 11.36 6.75
CA GLN A 451 8.34 11.17 5.37
C GLN A 451 7.17 10.62 4.54
N LEU A 452 6.93 11.20 3.37
CA LEU A 452 5.88 10.78 2.45
C LEU A 452 6.50 10.08 1.25
N LEU A 453 6.19 8.79 1.09
CA LEU A 453 6.47 8.02 -0.12
C LEU A 453 5.22 8.01 -1.01
N THR A 454 5.33 8.47 -2.24
CA THR A 454 4.27 8.40 -3.26
C THR A 454 4.77 7.63 -4.47
N ILE A 455 3.99 6.68 -4.95
CA ILE A 455 4.28 5.90 -6.15
C ILE A 455 3.07 6.03 -7.07
N ASP A 456 3.29 6.47 -8.31
CA ASP A 456 2.27 6.75 -9.33
C ASP A 456 2.47 5.87 -10.57
N GLY A 457 1.36 5.50 -11.22
CA GLY A 457 1.31 4.82 -12.51
C GLY A 457 1.29 3.29 -12.37
N GLY A 458 0.11 2.70 -12.16
CA GLY A 458 -0.08 1.25 -12.12
C GLY A 458 0.85 0.50 -11.17
N VAL A 459 0.77 0.80 -9.88
CA VAL A 459 1.63 0.20 -8.84
C VAL A 459 1.17 -1.21 -8.51
N HIS A 460 2.11 -2.15 -8.45
CA HIS A 460 1.88 -3.52 -8.04
C HIS A 460 2.90 -3.95 -6.99
N VAL A 461 2.42 -4.32 -5.81
CA VAL A 461 3.20 -4.81 -4.67
C VAL A 461 2.93 -6.31 -4.52
N ASN A 462 4.00 -7.11 -4.52
CA ASN A 462 3.95 -8.54 -4.26
C ASN A 462 4.77 -8.85 -3.01
N ALA A 463 4.08 -9.22 -1.93
CA ALA A 463 4.66 -9.66 -0.67
C ALA A 463 4.26 -11.12 -0.43
N PRO A 464 5.12 -12.11 -0.76
CA PRO A 464 4.70 -13.52 -0.83
C PRO A 464 4.13 -14.12 0.47
N GLN A 465 4.45 -13.55 1.63
CA GLN A 465 3.91 -13.97 2.94
C GLN A 465 2.54 -13.38 3.27
N VAL A 466 2.15 -12.28 2.62
CA VAL A 466 0.95 -11.49 2.95
C VAL A 466 -0.07 -11.53 1.80
N GLY A 467 0.39 -11.33 0.57
CA GLY A 467 -0.45 -11.24 -0.61
C GLY A 467 0.06 -10.22 -1.63
N THR A 468 -0.79 -9.93 -2.61
CA THR A 468 -0.56 -8.89 -3.62
C THR A 468 -1.52 -7.72 -3.43
N ILE A 469 -1.03 -6.52 -3.73
CA ILE A 469 -1.80 -5.28 -3.71
C ILE A 469 -1.48 -4.52 -4.99
N ALA A 470 -2.50 -4.08 -5.71
CA ALA A 470 -2.36 -3.25 -6.91
C ALA A 470 -3.27 -2.02 -6.81
N GLY A 471 -2.87 -0.92 -7.45
CA GLY A 471 -3.64 0.32 -7.58
C GLY A 471 -2.90 1.34 -8.43
N GLU A 472 -3.54 2.46 -8.79
CA GLU A 472 -2.91 3.46 -9.65
C GLU A 472 -1.89 4.34 -8.91
N ARG A 473 -2.21 4.70 -7.66
CA ARG A 473 -1.35 5.53 -6.82
C ARG A 473 -1.30 4.99 -5.40
N ILE A 474 -0.10 4.83 -4.85
CA ILE A 474 0.15 4.46 -3.46
C ILE A 474 0.84 5.62 -2.75
N SER A 475 0.33 6.03 -1.60
CA SER A 475 0.97 7.01 -0.71
C SER A 475 1.16 6.40 0.69
N VAL A 476 2.39 6.40 1.18
CA VAL A 476 2.76 5.86 2.50
C VAL A 476 3.37 6.98 3.32
N VAL A 477 2.83 7.20 4.51
CA VAL A 477 3.39 8.10 5.51
C VAL A 477 4.22 7.27 6.48
N LEU A 478 5.46 7.72 6.68
CA LEU A 478 6.49 7.05 7.45
C LEU A 478 6.90 7.94 8.62
N GLU A 479 6.77 7.40 9.82
CA GLU A 479 7.18 8.05 11.06
C GLU A 479 8.53 7.50 11.54
N ARG A 480 9.33 8.39 12.13
CA ARG A 480 10.57 7.99 12.82
C ARG A 480 10.22 7.71 14.29
N PRO A 481 10.56 6.52 14.84
CA PRO A 481 10.44 6.30 16.27
C PRO A 481 11.31 7.32 17.02
N GLU A 482 10.76 8.05 17.99
CA GLU A 482 11.60 8.83 18.90
C GLU A 482 12.55 7.86 19.61
N PRO A 483 13.85 8.14 19.69
CA PRO A 483 14.78 7.28 20.41
C PRO A 483 14.36 7.27 21.89
N GLN A 484 13.80 6.14 22.35
CA GLN A 484 13.57 5.92 23.77
C GLN A 484 14.94 5.77 24.45
N VAL A 485 15.46 6.88 24.96
CA VAL A 485 16.62 6.90 25.84
C VAL A 485 16.17 6.38 27.21
N ALA A 486 16.02 5.07 27.33
CA ALA A 486 15.96 4.41 28.63
C ALA A 486 17.38 4.32 29.20
N VAL A 487 17.91 5.45 29.71
CA VAL A 487 19.10 5.41 30.57
C VAL A 487 18.63 4.97 31.94
N THR A 488 18.69 3.67 32.22
CA THR A 488 18.77 3.19 33.60
C THR A 488 20.14 3.59 34.15
N LEU A 489 20.16 4.16 35.36
CA LEU A 489 21.37 4.59 36.10
C LEU A 489 22.40 3.47 36.38
N ALA A 490 22.21 2.27 35.82
CA ALA A 490 23.09 1.11 35.96
C ALA A 490 24.11 0.96 34.81
N SER A 491 24.12 1.85 33.80
CA SER A 491 25.01 1.72 32.62
C SER A 491 26.12 2.78 32.51
N LEU A 492 26.45 3.48 33.61
CA LEU A 492 27.51 4.51 33.60
C LEU A 492 28.97 3.98 33.50
N ASP A 493 29.19 2.66 33.54
CA ASP A 493 30.54 2.06 33.43
C ASP A 493 30.86 1.37 32.09
N ARG A 494 29.99 1.51 31.08
CA ARG A 494 30.30 1.08 29.71
C ARG A 494 30.25 2.27 28.76
N LYS A 495 31.41 2.58 28.16
CA LYS A 495 31.51 3.40 26.97
C LYS A 495 30.44 2.89 25.98
N PRO A 496 29.44 3.69 25.59
CA PRO A 496 28.43 3.21 24.65
C PRO A 496 29.12 2.98 23.31
N ASP A 497 29.09 1.74 22.81
CA ASP A 497 29.41 1.43 21.42
C ASP A 497 28.30 2.05 20.55
N VAL A 498 28.52 3.29 20.11
CA VAL A 498 27.63 4.03 19.19
C VAL A 498 27.72 3.47 17.75
N ALA A 499 28.54 2.44 17.51
CA ALA A 499 28.83 1.93 16.16
C ALA A 499 27.81 0.90 15.61
N ASN A 500 26.80 0.46 16.37
CA ASN A 500 25.90 -0.59 15.89
C ASN A 500 24.45 -0.50 16.43
N THR A 501 23.91 0.71 16.57
CA THR A 501 22.46 0.86 16.64
C THR A 501 21.93 0.87 15.22
N PRO A 502 21.16 -0.14 14.76
CA PRO A 502 20.52 -0.07 13.45
C PRO A 502 19.72 1.24 13.41
N LEU A 503 19.97 2.04 12.37
CA LEU A 503 19.25 3.27 12.10
C LEU A 503 17.76 3.00 12.33
N THR A 504 17.16 3.84 13.18
CA THR A 504 15.75 3.88 13.50
C THR A 504 14.93 3.60 12.24
N SER A 505 14.42 2.38 12.09
CA SER A 505 13.71 1.98 10.87
C SER A 505 12.46 2.83 10.75
N TRP A 506 12.32 3.53 9.62
CA TRP A 506 11.09 4.25 9.29
C TRP A 506 9.92 3.28 9.40
N ARG A 507 8.88 3.66 10.15
CA ARG A 507 7.72 2.82 10.39
C ARG A 507 6.52 3.40 9.65
N PRO A 508 5.80 2.61 8.85
CA PRO A 508 4.58 3.11 8.24
C PRO A 508 3.55 3.35 9.34
N SER A 509 2.90 4.51 9.29
CA SER A 509 1.78 4.89 10.15
C SER A 509 0.49 5.08 9.36
N ARG A 510 0.59 5.47 8.09
CA ARG A 510 -0.57 5.60 7.19
C ARG A 510 -0.24 5.10 5.79
N LEU A 511 -1.20 4.43 5.17
CA LEU A 511 -1.15 3.97 3.79
C LEU A 511 -2.43 4.39 3.10
N ARG A 512 -2.32 4.97 1.90
CA ARG A 512 -3.45 5.30 1.03
C ARG A 512 -3.18 4.75 -0.36
N ILE A 513 -4.19 4.09 -0.93
CA ILE A 513 -4.15 3.60 -2.31
C ILE A 513 -5.39 4.10 -3.02
N SER A 514 -5.24 4.60 -4.25
CA SER A 514 -6.35 5.10 -5.05
C SER A 514 -6.36 4.51 -6.46
N ASP A 515 -7.58 4.44 -6.99
CA ASP A 515 -8.02 3.99 -8.31
C ASP A 515 -7.72 2.51 -8.60
N ASN A 516 -8.79 1.73 -8.84
CA ASN A 516 -8.74 0.30 -9.17
C ASN A 516 -7.90 -0.53 -8.19
N VAL A 517 -8.11 -0.33 -6.88
CA VAL A 517 -7.36 -1.04 -5.84
C VAL A 517 -7.81 -2.49 -5.80
N ARG A 518 -6.87 -3.40 -6.03
CA ARG A 518 -7.07 -4.85 -5.90
C ARG A 518 -6.15 -5.42 -4.83
N ILE A 519 -6.74 -6.13 -3.88
CA ILE A 519 -6.07 -6.79 -2.77
C ILE A 519 -6.31 -8.29 -2.89
N VAL A 520 -5.25 -9.10 -2.84
CA VAL A 520 -5.35 -10.56 -2.87
C VAL A 520 -4.45 -11.15 -1.79
N THR A 521 -5.05 -11.69 -0.74
CA THR A 521 -4.38 -12.44 0.33
C THR A 521 -4.86 -13.90 0.33
N ALA A 522 -4.35 -14.72 1.24
CA ALA A 522 -4.76 -16.12 1.37
C ALA A 522 -6.27 -16.29 1.63
N GLN A 523 -6.85 -15.40 2.45
CA GLN A 523 -8.24 -15.50 2.92
C GLN A 523 -9.13 -14.33 2.49
N LEU A 524 -8.58 -13.25 1.92
CA LEU A 524 -9.32 -12.06 1.53
C LEU A 524 -8.97 -11.65 0.10
N THR A 525 -9.99 -11.39 -0.70
CA THR A 525 -9.90 -10.64 -1.95
C THR A 525 -10.68 -9.37 -1.81
N GLY A 526 -10.15 -8.24 -2.29
CA GLY A 526 -10.79 -6.95 -2.20
C GLY A 526 -10.66 -6.19 -3.50
N ASP A 527 -11.75 -5.62 -3.99
CA ASP A 527 -11.76 -4.66 -5.10
C ASP A 527 -12.42 -3.36 -4.59
N THR A 528 -11.67 -2.25 -4.61
CA THR A 528 -12.14 -0.94 -4.11
C THR A 528 -11.57 0.21 -4.91
N ASP A 529 -12.24 1.36 -4.94
CA ASP A 529 -11.71 2.55 -5.64
C ASP A 529 -10.66 3.26 -4.78
N GLN A 530 -10.83 3.26 -3.45
CA GLN A 530 -9.86 3.81 -2.50
C GLN A 530 -9.68 2.91 -1.28
N LEU A 531 -8.45 2.81 -0.79
CA LEU A 531 -8.07 2.13 0.45
C LEU A 531 -7.27 3.09 1.34
N GLU A 532 -7.70 3.26 2.59
CA GLU A 532 -6.97 4.01 3.62
C GLU A 532 -6.71 3.10 4.82
N VAL A 533 -5.45 2.98 5.22
CA VAL A 533 -5.01 2.17 6.35
C VAL A 533 -4.25 3.06 7.34
N TRP A 534 -4.61 2.96 8.61
CA TRP A 534 -3.89 3.58 9.72
C TRP A 534 -3.28 2.46 10.58
N ILE A 535 -2.02 2.63 10.96
CA ILE A 535 -1.24 1.66 11.73
C ILE A 535 -0.84 2.31 13.05
N GLU A 536 -1.48 1.87 14.13
CA GLU A 536 -1.26 2.35 15.50
C GLU A 536 -0.43 1.33 16.30
N PRO A 537 0.40 1.75 17.26
CA PRO A 537 1.04 0.82 18.20
C PRO A 537 0.00 0.16 19.12
N ASP A 538 0.15 -1.13 19.38
CA ASP A 538 -0.63 -1.86 20.39
C ASP A 538 -0.08 -1.52 21.78
N GLU A 539 -0.56 -0.45 22.39
CA GLU A 539 -0.16 -0.08 23.76
C GLU A 539 -0.67 -1.15 24.74
N PRO A 540 0.21 -1.82 25.51
CA PRO A 540 -0.24 -2.75 26.53
C PRO A 540 -1.06 -1.97 27.57
N GLN A 541 -2.34 -2.28 27.69
CA GLN A 541 -3.18 -1.73 28.75
C GLN A 541 -2.51 -2.03 30.09
N GLN A 542 -1.96 -1.00 30.74
CA GLN A 542 -1.49 -1.08 32.10
C GLN A 542 -2.68 -1.37 33.02
N THR A 543 -2.92 -2.63 33.31
CA THR A 543 -3.82 -3.04 34.39
C THR A 543 -3.19 -2.63 35.71
N THR A 544 -3.58 -1.46 36.19
CA THR A 544 -3.37 -1.08 37.60
C THR A 544 -4.32 -1.95 38.42
N GLY A 545 -3.84 -3.08 38.92
CA GLY A 545 -4.66 -4.04 39.66
C GLY A 545 -3.82 -5.15 40.26
N THR A 546 -3.42 -4.93 41.51
CA THR A 546 -3.03 -5.88 42.56
C THR A 546 -2.91 -7.35 42.14
N GLN A 547 -1.69 -7.88 42.25
CA GLN A 547 -1.39 -9.32 42.20
C GLN A 547 -2.31 -10.08 43.17
N PHE A 548 -3.31 -10.77 42.63
CA PHE A 548 -3.93 -11.92 43.25
C PHE A 548 -3.55 -13.15 42.44
N THR A 549 -2.63 -13.94 42.98
CA THR A 549 -2.41 -15.32 42.57
C THR A 549 -3.63 -16.15 42.94
N LEU A 550 -4.44 -16.51 41.95
CA LEU A 550 -5.33 -17.66 42.01
C LEU A 550 -5.01 -18.55 40.82
N ASN A 551 -4.48 -19.73 41.13
CA ASN A 551 -4.39 -20.86 40.20
C ASN A 551 -5.79 -21.15 39.63
N ALA A 552 -6.04 -20.67 38.41
CA ALA A 552 -7.14 -21.15 37.59
C ALA A 552 -6.57 -22.16 36.57
N PRO A 553 -7.21 -23.33 36.38
CA PRO A 553 -6.75 -24.31 35.41
C PRO A 553 -6.75 -23.70 34.01
N ARG A 554 -5.71 -24.05 33.26
CA ARG A 554 -5.49 -23.71 31.85
C ARG A 554 -6.65 -24.28 31.02
N ASN A 555 -7.76 -23.54 30.94
CA ASN A 555 -8.79 -23.80 29.94
C ASN A 555 -8.28 -23.23 28.61
N GLU A 556 -7.87 -24.14 27.73
CA GLU A 556 -7.74 -23.88 26.30
C GLU A 556 -9.02 -23.20 25.81
N SER A 557 -8.95 -21.91 25.52
CA SER A 557 -10.05 -21.15 24.95
C SER A 557 -9.98 -21.31 23.43
N PRO A 558 -11.04 -21.78 22.74
CA PRO A 558 -11.08 -21.84 21.28
C PRO A 558 -11.44 -20.45 20.73
N GLY A 559 -10.48 -19.52 20.79
CA GLY A 559 -10.59 -18.21 20.13
C GLY A 559 -9.56 -18.14 19.01
N ARG A 560 -9.93 -18.56 17.79
CA ARG A 560 -9.06 -18.31 16.62
C ARG A 560 -9.01 -16.79 16.40
N THR A 561 -7.90 -16.17 16.77
CA THR A 561 -7.45 -14.92 16.15
C THR A 561 -7.36 -15.14 14.65
N TRP A 562 -7.94 -14.22 13.85
CA TRP A 562 -7.79 -14.24 12.39
C TRP A 562 -6.33 -14.01 12.04
N ASP A 563 -5.60 -15.11 11.84
CA ASP A 563 -4.29 -15.08 11.22
C ASP A 563 -4.49 -14.99 9.70
N LEU A 564 -4.32 -13.79 9.15
CA LEU A 564 -4.39 -13.53 7.70
C LEU A 564 -3.33 -14.32 6.91
N SER A 565 -2.35 -14.90 7.62
CA SER A 565 -1.26 -15.72 7.09
C SER A 565 -1.55 -17.22 7.07
N ASP A 566 -2.64 -17.71 7.70
CA ASP A 566 -2.94 -19.16 7.76
C ASP A 566 -3.44 -19.69 6.39
N PRO A 567 -2.64 -20.50 5.66
CA PRO A 567 -3.00 -21.02 4.34
C PRO A 567 -3.99 -22.19 4.40
N GLN A 568 -4.36 -22.68 5.59
CA GLN A 568 -5.31 -23.79 5.78
C GLN A 568 -6.77 -23.33 5.92
N GLY A 569 -7.04 -22.02 5.75
CA GLY A 569 -8.41 -21.47 5.76
C GLY A 569 -9.27 -22.03 4.63
N THR A 570 -10.31 -22.80 4.97
CA THR A 570 -11.29 -23.35 4.00
C THR A 570 -12.27 -22.30 3.45
N GLN A 571 -12.12 -21.03 3.84
CA GLN A 571 -12.97 -19.91 3.47
C GLN A 571 -12.14 -18.76 2.90
N ARG A 572 -12.57 -18.24 1.75
CA ARG A 572 -12.10 -16.95 1.22
C ARG A 572 -13.24 -15.95 1.30
N PHE A 573 -12.92 -14.70 1.57
CA PHE A 573 -13.88 -13.60 1.57
C PHE A 573 -13.59 -12.67 0.41
N HIS A 574 -14.65 -12.09 -0.13
CA HIS A 574 -14.58 -11.07 -1.18
C HIS A 574 -15.22 -9.78 -0.68
N LEU A 575 -14.45 -8.70 -0.68
CA LEU A 575 -14.86 -7.37 -0.24
C LEU A 575 -14.94 -6.42 -1.44
N GLU A 576 -16.05 -5.71 -1.57
CA GLU A 576 -16.27 -4.68 -2.61
C GLU A 576 -16.76 -3.39 -1.93
N GLY A 577 -16.27 -2.24 -2.38
CA GLY A 577 -16.71 -0.92 -1.91
C GLY A 577 -16.06 0.23 -2.70
N GLU A 578 -16.52 1.45 -2.50
CA GLU A 578 -15.88 2.65 -3.11
C GLU A 578 -14.69 3.12 -2.26
N LEU A 579 -14.85 3.15 -0.94
CA LEU A 579 -13.79 3.52 0.00
C LEU A 579 -13.72 2.52 1.16
N VAL A 580 -12.56 1.91 1.35
CA VAL A 580 -12.25 1.02 2.48
C VAL A 580 -11.31 1.72 3.45
N GLN A 581 -11.73 1.89 4.69
CA GLN A 581 -10.94 2.47 5.78
C GLN A 581 -10.64 1.40 6.83
N CYS A 582 -9.37 1.24 7.18
CA CYS A 582 -8.88 0.17 8.03
C CYS A 582 -7.97 0.70 9.12
N GLN A 583 -8.20 0.33 10.37
CA GLN A 583 -7.29 0.60 11.48
C GLN A 583 -6.65 -0.70 11.95
N ILE A 584 -5.32 -0.73 11.97
CA ILE A 584 -4.51 -1.89 12.34
C ILE A 584 -3.69 -1.54 13.57
N LEU A 585 -3.73 -2.40 14.58
CA LEU A 585 -2.84 -2.37 15.74
C LEU A 585 -1.60 -3.21 15.45
N ARG A 586 -0.42 -2.63 15.67
CA ARG A 586 0.88 -3.27 15.49
C ARG A 586 1.45 -3.67 16.85
N SER A 587 1.59 -4.98 17.06
CA SER A 587 2.36 -5.59 18.14
C SER A 587 3.74 -6.04 17.64
N GLU A 588 4.64 -6.46 18.53
CA GLU A 588 6.02 -6.90 18.17
C GLU A 588 6.05 -8.12 17.24
N SER A 589 5.02 -8.97 17.30
CA SER A 589 4.96 -10.24 16.56
C SER A 589 3.70 -10.43 15.72
N SER A 590 2.73 -9.51 15.77
CA SER A 590 1.49 -9.63 15.00
C SER A 590 0.83 -8.27 14.70
N HIS A 591 0.10 -8.21 13.59
CA HIS A 591 -0.79 -7.10 13.25
C HIS A 591 -2.23 -7.54 13.47
N ARG A 592 -3.04 -6.68 14.10
CA ARG A 592 -4.43 -7.00 14.44
C ARG A 592 -5.36 -5.94 13.86
N LEU A 593 -6.46 -6.35 13.24
CA LEU A 593 -7.48 -5.43 12.78
C LEU A 593 -8.25 -4.88 13.99
N LYS A 594 -8.38 -3.55 14.11
CA LYS A 594 -9.18 -2.87 15.13
C LYS A 594 -10.54 -2.46 14.60
N THR A 595 -10.57 -1.85 13.42
CA THR A 595 -11.81 -1.39 12.78
C THR A 595 -11.68 -1.48 11.26
N LEU A 596 -12.76 -1.87 10.60
CA LEU A 596 -12.91 -1.85 9.15
C LEU A 596 -14.21 -1.14 8.80
N ARG A 597 -14.14 -0.13 7.93
CA ARG A 597 -15.30 0.57 7.38
C ARG A 597 -15.25 0.50 5.86
N VAL A 598 -16.38 0.16 5.26
CA VAL A 598 -16.54 0.03 3.81
C VAL A 598 -17.68 0.92 3.42
N HIS A 599 -17.38 1.99 2.69
CA HIS A 599 -18.31 3.03 2.28
C HIS A 599 -18.72 2.83 0.83
N ARG A 600 -20.03 3.01 0.59
CA ARG A 600 -20.76 2.90 -0.68
C ARG A 600 -20.57 1.56 -1.39
N ARG A 601 -21.68 0.95 -1.82
CA ARG A 601 -21.67 -0.36 -2.49
C ARG A 601 -20.95 -1.44 -1.67
N ALA A 602 -20.99 -1.33 -0.34
CA ALA A 602 -20.34 -2.26 0.55
C ALA A 602 -20.93 -3.66 0.34
N LYS A 603 -20.12 -4.60 -0.16
CA LYS A 603 -20.48 -6.01 -0.27
C LYS A 603 -19.39 -6.85 0.36
N PHE A 604 -19.82 -7.87 1.10
CA PHE A 604 -18.94 -8.84 1.71
C PHE A 604 -19.52 -10.23 1.48
N ASN A 605 -18.82 -11.04 0.68
CA ASN A 605 -19.28 -12.37 0.27
C ASN A 605 -18.32 -13.45 0.75
N GLU A 606 -18.86 -14.52 1.33
CA GLU A 606 -18.11 -15.75 1.57
C GLU A 606 -18.01 -16.55 0.25
N VAL A 607 -16.79 -16.93 -0.13
CA VAL A 607 -16.49 -17.75 -1.30
C VAL A 607 -15.95 -19.09 -0.82
N SER A 608 -16.75 -20.15 -0.94
CA SER A 608 -16.33 -21.49 -0.56
C SER A 608 -15.30 -22.05 -1.54
N ILE A 609 -14.11 -22.42 -1.04
CA ILE A 609 -13.06 -23.07 -1.82
C ILE A 609 -13.23 -24.60 -1.64
N THR A 610 -14.27 -25.19 -2.21
CA THR A 610 -14.30 -26.67 -2.31
C THR A 610 -14.04 -27.05 -3.76
N PRO A 611 -13.01 -27.86 -4.08
CA PRO A 611 -12.89 -28.44 -5.40
C PRO A 611 -14.15 -29.29 -5.65
N ARG A 612 -14.81 -29.10 -6.79
CA ARG A 612 -15.86 -30.02 -7.26
C ARG A 612 -15.23 -31.39 -7.49
N SER A 613 -15.16 -32.23 -6.46
CA SER A 613 -14.94 -33.66 -6.65
C SER A 613 -16.14 -34.21 -7.42
N HIS A 614 -15.86 -34.77 -8.58
CA HIS A 614 -16.83 -35.51 -9.38
C HIS A 614 -17.31 -36.73 -8.57
N SER A 615 -18.44 -36.60 -7.89
CA SER A 615 -19.27 -37.76 -7.54
C SER A 615 -20.56 -37.65 -8.33
N SER A 616 -20.72 -38.60 -9.25
CA SER A 616 -21.96 -38.89 -9.96
C SER A 616 -23.13 -39.05 -8.98
N GLY A 617 -24.25 -38.38 -9.26
CA GLY A 617 -25.54 -38.65 -8.61
C GLY A 617 -26.08 -37.48 -7.80
N LEU A 618 -26.89 -36.65 -8.45
CA LEU A 618 -28.09 -35.98 -7.91
C LEU A 618 -28.06 -35.40 -6.48
N ASP A 619 -26.99 -34.74 -6.05
CA ASP A 619 -27.00 -33.95 -4.81
C ASP A 619 -26.53 -32.50 -5.10
N THR A 620 -27.33 -31.75 -5.86
CA THR A 620 -27.16 -30.31 -6.07
C THR A 620 -27.73 -29.52 -4.89
N THR A 621 -27.11 -29.60 -3.72
CA THR A 621 -27.33 -28.61 -2.65
C THR A 621 -26.05 -27.83 -2.44
N ALA A 622 -25.82 -26.88 -3.35
CA ALA A 622 -24.84 -25.83 -3.16
C ALA A 622 -25.23 -25.05 -1.90
N SER A 623 -24.43 -25.20 -0.84
CA SER A 623 -24.57 -24.41 0.38
C SER A 623 -24.51 -22.93 0.00
N GLN A 624 -25.61 -22.19 0.19
CA GLN A 624 -25.63 -20.76 -0.12
C GLN A 624 -24.73 -20.01 0.87
N PRO A 625 -23.66 -19.37 0.40
CA PRO A 625 -22.71 -18.67 1.26
C PRO A 625 -23.32 -17.42 1.90
N MET A 626 -22.72 -16.95 2.99
CA MET A 626 -23.11 -15.67 3.60
C MET A 626 -22.77 -14.51 2.66
N SER A 627 -23.69 -13.56 2.51
CA SER A 627 -23.49 -12.31 1.78
C SER A 627 -24.09 -11.15 2.56
N LEU A 628 -23.30 -10.10 2.74
CA LEU A 628 -23.70 -8.83 3.36
C LEU A 628 -23.63 -7.75 2.28
N ALA A 629 -24.66 -6.90 2.17
CA ALA A 629 -24.70 -5.82 1.21
C ALA A 629 -25.38 -4.57 1.76
N GLY A 630 -24.79 -3.38 1.55
CA GLY A 630 -25.34 -2.10 2.01
C GLY A 630 -24.59 -0.90 1.46
N ASP A 631 -24.90 0.27 2.00
CA ASP A 631 -24.20 1.53 1.68
C ASP A 631 -23.03 1.80 2.63
N LEU A 632 -23.07 1.27 3.85
CA LEU A 632 -21.98 1.33 4.82
C LEU A 632 -21.91 0.00 5.58
N MET A 633 -20.73 -0.60 5.64
CA MET A 633 -20.42 -1.70 6.53
C MET A 633 -19.33 -1.26 7.51
N GLU A 634 -19.58 -1.43 8.80
CA GLU A 634 -18.63 -1.14 9.87
C GLU A 634 -18.42 -2.38 10.72
N LEU A 635 -17.17 -2.78 10.90
CA LEU A 635 -16.74 -3.87 11.78
C LEU A 635 -15.83 -3.26 12.85
N ALA A 636 -16.20 -3.40 14.11
CA ALA A 636 -15.47 -2.87 15.26
C ALA A 636 -15.09 -3.98 16.27
N ASP A 637 -14.04 -3.72 17.06
CA ASP A 637 -13.59 -4.52 18.20
C ASP A 637 -13.31 -6.01 17.89
N VAL A 638 -12.58 -6.25 16.79
CA VAL A 638 -12.16 -7.59 16.35
C VAL A 638 -11.14 -8.25 17.31
N THR A 639 -10.59 -7.51 18.26
CA THR A 639 -9.39 -7.87 19.03
C THR A 639 -9.62 -8.64 20.33
N ALA A 640 -10.84 -9.07 20.66
CA ALA A 640 -11.03 -9.92 21.82
C ALA A 640 -12.11 -10.97 21.63
N HIS A 641 -13.21 -10.60 20.97
CA HIS A 641 -14.48 -11.29 21.22
C HIS A 641 -15.44 -11.16 20.03
N GLY A 642 -15.13 -11.77 18.88
CA GLY A 642 -16.05 -11.92 17.74
C GLY A 642 -16.76 -10.62 17.31
N GLY A 643 -16.02 -9.73 16.63
CA GLY A 643 -16.42 -8.34 16.34
C GLY A 643 -17.86 -8.12 15.85
N ARG A 644 -18.40 -6.95 16.23
CA ARG A 644 -19.77 -6.50 15.87
C ARG A 644 -19.75 -5.87 14.48
N VAL A 645 -20.66 -6.33 13.62
CA VAL A 645 -20.89 -5.77 12.28
C VAL A 645 -22.14 -4.91 12.32
N LYS A 646 -22.01 -3.67 11.86
CA LYS A 646 -23.11 -2.76 11.58
C LYS A 646 -23.20 -2.56 10.08
N LEU A 647 -24.38 -2.81 9.51
CA LEU A 647 -24.67 -2.66 8.10
C LEU A 647 -25.80 -1.65 7.93
N VAL A 648 -25.57 -0.59 7.17
CA VAL A 648 -26.54 0.47 6.90
C VAL A 648 -26.70 0.59 5.40
N GLY A 649 -27.93 0.77 4.91
CA GLY A 649 -28.16 1.01 3.49
C GLY A 649 -29.63 1.17 3.13
N SER A 650 -29.89 1.50 1.88
CA SER A 650 -31.24 1.68 1.35
C SER A 650 -31.58 0.64 0.26
N PRO A 651 -31.67 -0.68 0.56
CA PRO A 651 -31.65 -1.33 1.88
C PRO A 651 -30.31 -2.02 2.22
N ALA A 652 -30.03 -2.17 3.53
CA ALA A 652 -29.08 -3.13 4.05
C ALA A 652 -29.65 -4.55 3.93
N ARG A 653 -28.83 -5.51 3.48
CA ARG A 653 -29.24 -6.89 3.20
C ARG A 653 -28.25 -7.89 3.78
N VAL A 654 -28.76 -8.89 4.49
CA VAL A 654 -28.00 -10.02 5.01
C VAL A 654 -28.62 -11.30 4.44
N LYS A 655 -27.83 -12.05 3.68
CA LYS A 655 -28.19 -13.38 3.17
C LYS A 655 -27.36 -14.42 3.89
N ALA A 656 -28.02 -15.40 4.50
CA ALA A 656 -27.36 -16.52 5.13
C ALA A 656 -28.23 -17.77 4.99
N ARG A 657 -27.69 -18.83 4.38
CA ARG A 657 -28.27 -20.18 4.35
C ARG A 657 -29.75 -20.21 3.88
N GLY A 658 -30.08 -19.45 2.83
CA GLY A 658 -31.43 -19.39 2.27
C GLY A 658 -32.37 -18.38 2.91
N MET A 659 -32.00 -17.78 4.05
CA MET A 659 -32.72 -16.66 4.64
C MET A 659 -32.15 -15.34 4.10
N GLU A 660 -33.03 -14.41 3.73
CA GLU A 660 -32.67 -13.04 3.36
C GLU A 660 -33.37 -12.06 4.30
N ILE A 661 -32.60 -11.21 4.98
CA ILE A 661 -33.08 -10.17 5.88
C ILE A 661 -32.72 -8.81 5.27
N THR A 662 -33.70 -7.90 5.24
CA THR A 662 -33.55 -6.56 4.67
C THR A 662 -34.10 -5.50 5.63
N SER A 663 -33.36 -4.41 5.83
CA SER A 663 -33.80 -3.24 6.62
C SER A 663 -32.93 -2.02 6.27
N SER A 664 -33.19 -0.84 6.83
CA SER A 664 -32.30 0.32 6.68
C SER A 664 -31.00 0.17 7.50
N ALA A 665 -31.07 -0.51 8.64
CA ALA A 665 -29.93 -0.83 9.49
C ALA A 665 -30.05 -2.25 10.06
N LEU A 666 -28.97 -3.02 9.95
CA LEU A 666 -28.83 -4.37 10.48
C LEU A 666 -27.57 -4.43 11.34
N TYR A 667 -27.68 -5.08 12.48
CA TYR A 667 -26.57 -5.34 13.39
C TYR A 667 -26.38 -6.84 13.52
N LEU A 668 -25.13 -7.28 13.46
CA LEU A 668 -24.73 -8.68 13.61
C LEU A 668 -23.65 -8.77 14.70
N ASP A 669 -23.91 -9.59 15.70
CA ASP A 669 -22.99 -9.95 16.76
C ASP A 669 -22.62 -11.43 16.59
N ARG A 670 -21.35 -11.70 16.28
CA ARG A 670 -20.90 -13.05 15.92
C ARG A 670 -20.74 -13.94 17.14
N GLU A 671 -20.39 -13.40 18.30
CA GLU A 671 -20.28 -14.21 19.52
C GLU A 671 -21.63 -14.69 20.03
N GLN A 672 -22.60 -13.78 20.01
CA GLN A 672 -23.96 -14.10 20.44
C GLN A 672 -24.75 -14.85 19.35
N ASN A 673 -24.17 -14.97 18.15
CA ASN A 673 -24.84 -15.49 16.96
C ASN A 673 -26.20 -14.80 16.72
N ARG A 674 -26.19 -13.46 16.81
CA ARG A 674 -27.40 -12.64 16.88
C ARG A 674 -27.44 -11.59 15.79
N VAL A 675 -28.56 -11.50 15.08
CA VAL A 675 -28.86 -10.45 14.10
C VAL A 675 -30.09 -9.68 14.57
N TRP A 676 -30.05 -8.34 14.53
CA TRP A 676 -31.23 -7.53 14.86
C TRP A 676 -31.30 -6.25 14.02
N SER A 677 -32.49 -5.68 14.00
CA SER A 677 -32.79 -4.37 13.41
C SER A 677 -33.76 -3.62 14.32
N ASP A 678 -33.52 -2.33 14.53
CA ASP A 678 -34.43 -1.41 15.23
C ASP A 678 -35.17 -0.49 14.23
N ALA A 679 -35.30 -0.92 12.98
CA ALA A 679 -35.98 -0.21 11.91
C ALA A 679 -36.94 -1.13 11.13
N PRO A 680 -37.92 -0.57 10.39
CA PRO A 680 -38.77 -1.36 9.49
C PRO A 680 -37.95 -2.23 8.54
N GLY A 681 -38.46 -3.41 8.23
CA GLY A 681 -37.75 -4.34 7.37
C GLY A 681 -38.59 -5.53 6.95
N GLN A 682 -37.96 -6.40 6.17
CA GLN A 682 -38.56 -7.62 5.65
C GLN A 682 -37.58 -8.78 5.70
N ALA A 683 -38.08 -9.98 6.00
CA ALA A 683 -37.33 -11.22 5.96
C ALA A 683 -38.01 -12.21 5.01
N ALA A 684 -37.24 -12.88 4.17
CA ALA A 684 -37.67 -14.01 3.36
C ALA A 684 -37.11 -15.31 3.96
N ILE A 685 -38.01 -16.18 4.41
CA ILE A 685 -37.69 -17.44 5.08
C ILE A 685 -38.13 -18.59 4.16
N PRO A 686 -37.27 -19.58 3.86
CA PRO A 686 -37.65 -20.70 3.00
C PRO A 686 -38.79 -21.52 3.62
N LEU A 687 -39.76 -21.91 2.79
CA LEU A 687 -40.83 -22.82 3.16
C LEU A 687 -40.33 -24.28 3.14
N PRO A 688 -40.91 -25.18 3.97
CA PRO A 688 -40.53 -26.60 3.95
C PRO A 688 -40.67 -27.24 2.56
N ALA A 689 -39.77 -28.16 2.21
CA ALA A 689 -39.71 -28.79 0.88
C ALA A 689 -41.04 -29.41 0.41
N ARG A 690 -41.87 -29.94 1.32
CA ARG A 690 -43.19 -30.50 1.00
C ARG A 690 -44.18 -29.43 0.49
N VAL A 691 -44.08 -28.21 1.00
CA VAL A 691 -44.89 -27.05 0.58
C VAL A 691 -44.26 -26.35 -0.62
N ALA A 692 -42.93 -26.40 -0.76
CA ALA A 692 -42.21 -25.79 -1.88
C ALA A 692 -42.23 -26.63 -3.17
N ALA A 693 -42.26 -27.97 -3.08
CA ALA A 693 -42.29 -28.90 -4.22
C ALA A 693 -43.59 -28.83 -5.05
N GLU A 694 -44.57 -28.15 -4.49
CA GLU A 694 -45.91 -27.93 -5.00
C GLU A 694 -46.01 -26.71 -5.94
N PHE A 695 -44.96 -25.86 -6.00
CA PHE A 695 -44.98 -24.57 -6.71
C PHE A 695 -43.63 -24.23 -7.38
N SER A 696 -43.62 -23.18 -8.21
CA SER A 696 -42.40 -22.72 -8.92
C SER A 696 -41.34 -22.17 -7.94
N ARG A 697 -40.05 -22.23 -8.31
CA ARG A 697 -38.89 -21.88 -7.44
C ARG A 697 -38.94 -20.46 -6.83
N GLU A 698 -39.63 -19.52 -7.46
CA GLU A 698 -39.75 -18.13 -6.97
C GLU A 698 -40.75 -17.97 -5.80
N GLN A 699 -41.56 -19.00 -5.53
CA GLN A 699 -42.68 -18.95 -4.59
C GLN A 699 -42.43 -19.78 -3.31
N ALA A 700 -41.19 -20.18 -3.07
CA ALA A 700 -40.78 -21.06 -1.96
C ALA A 700 -40.41 -20.32 -0.65
N PHE A 701 -40.87 -19.07 -0.45
CA PHE A 701 -40.50 -18.26 0.72
C PHE A 701 -41.72 -17.64 1.40
N ALA A 702 -41.74 -17.62 2.73
CA ALA A 702 -42.60 -16.76 3.53
C ALA A 702 -41.93 -15.39 3.68
N ARG A 703 -42.66 -14.31 3.33
CA ARG A 703 -42.21 -12.94 3.53
C ARG A 703 -42.80 -12.38 4.81
N VAL A 704 -41.95 -12.02 5.76
CA VAL A 704 -42.31 -11.43 7.04
C VAL A 704 -41.88 -9.96 7.05
N GLY A 705 -42.82 -9.04 7.05
CA GLY A 705 -42.57 -7.61 7.24
C GLY A 705 -42.82 -7.17 8.69
N TRP A 706 -42.04 -6.21 9.19
CA TRP A 706 -42.21 -5.59 10.51
C TRP A 706 -41.99 -4.08 10.44
N GLN A 707 -42.53 -3.33 11.40
CA GLN A 707 -42.43 -1.86 11.44
C GLN A 707 -41.50 -1.30 12.53
N SER A 708 -41.18 -2.08 13.58
CA SER A 708 -40.36 -1.56 14.69
C SER A 708 -39.04 -2.29 14.84
N LYS A 709 -39.06 -3.53 15.34
CA LYS A 709 -37.86 -4.27 15.69
C LYS A 709 -37.94 -5.71 15.18
N MET A 710 -36.79 -6.25 14.78
CA MET A 710 -36.60 -7.68 14.53
C MET A 710 -35.34 -8.16 15.22
N GLU A 711 -35.37 -9.37 15.78
CA GLU A 711 -34.24 -10.03 16.44
C GLU A 711 -34.21 -11.53 16.11
N CYS A 712 -33.04 -12.06 15.79
CA CYS A 712 -32.81 -13.46 15.47
C CYS A 712 -31.53 -13.97 16.16
N ASP A 713 -31.65 -15.02 16.97
CA ASP A 713 -30.52 -15.69 17.67
C ASP A 713 -30.00 -16.94 16.92
N GLY A 714 -30.45 -17.08 15.66
CA GLY A 714 -30.20 -18.23 14.79
C GLY A 714 -31.22 -19.37 14.95
N GLN A 715 -31.90 -19.48 16.09
CA GLN A 715 -32.92 -20.51 16.33
C GLN A 715 -34.33 -19.90 16.40
N THR A 716 -34.46 -18.69 16.92
CA THR A 716 -35.73 -17.99 17.13
C THR A 716 -35.69 -16.64 16.43
N ILE A 717 -36.73 -16.34 15.66
CA ILE A 717 -36.97 -15.04 15.04
C ILE A 717 -38.09 -14.34 15.82
N ARG A 718 -37.85 -13.11 16.25
CA ARG A 718 -38.81 -12.27 16.96
C ARG A 718 -39.00 -10.97 16.19
N CYS A 719 -40.24 -10.67 15.83
CA CYS A 719 -40.61 -9.41 15.17
C CYS A 719 -41.65 -8.66 16.02
N PHE A 720 -41.60 -7.33 15.96
CA PHE A 720 -42.44 -6.46 16.77
C PHE A 720 -43.09 -5.37 15.92
N GLN A 721 -44.36 -5.11 16.22
CA GLN A 721 -45.24 -4.07 15.67
C GLN A 721 -45.61 -4.26 14.19
N ASP A 722 -46.93 -4.26 13.93
CA ASP A 722 -47.54 -4.29 12.59
C ASP A 722 -46.88 -5.30 11.64
N ILE A 723 -46.94 -6.56 12.05
CA ILE A 723 -46.28 -7.68 11.38
C ILE A 723 -47.20 -8.19 10.30
N GLU A 724 -46.70 -8.28 9.08
CA GLU A 724 -47.41 -8.90 7.97
C GLU A 724 -46.62 -10.10 7.44
N ILE A 725 -47.24 -11.27 7.46
CA ILE A 725 -46.68 -12.50 6.88
C ILE A 725 -47.46 -12.81 5.62
N HIS A 726 -46.74 -12.88 4.49
CA HIS A 726 -47.28 -13.23 3.19
C HIS A 726 -46.66 -14.55 2.75
N THR A 727 -47.52 -15.54 2.48
CA THR A 727 -47.16 -16.78 1.77
C THR A 727 -47.95 -16.86 0.47
N LEU A 728 -47.86 -17.97 -0.26
CA LEU A 728 -48.64 -18.18 -1.49
C LEU A 728 -50.16 -18.10 -1.29
N ALA A 729 -50.63 -18.65 -0.17
CA ALA A 729 -52.05 -18.88 0.10
C ALA A 729 -52.56 -18.12 1.32
N GLN A 730 -51.66 -17.54 2.12
CA GLN A 730 -52.00 -16.97 3.42
C GLN A 730 -51.46 -15.57 3.61
N VAL A 731 -52.29 -14.74 4.25
CA VAL A 731 -51.90 -13.44 4.78
C VAL A 731 -52.19 -13.45 6.28
N ILE A 732 -51.18 -13.15 7.08
CA ILE A 732 -51.31 -13.09 8.54
C ILE A 732 -50.88 -11.69 9.00
N ARG A 733 -51.67 -11.08 9.87
CA ARG A 733 -51.37 -9.81 10.53
C ARG A 733 -51.37 -9.99 12.04
N SER A 734 -50.37 -9.45 12.72
CA SER A 734 -50.26 -9.45 14.19
C SER A 734 -49.42 -8.28 14.69
N GLN A 735 -49.36 -8.07 16.01
CA GLN A 735 -48.46 -7.08 16.62
C GLN A 735 -47.14 -7.68 17.12
N SER A 736 -47.10 -8.99 17.37
CA SER A 736 -45.89 -9.72 17.76
C SER A 736 -45.84 -11.07 17.06
N LEU A 737 -44.63 -11.48 16.68
CA LEU A 737 -44.32 -12.78 16.09
C LEU A 737 -43.10 -13.35 16.80
N GLN A 738 -43.20 -14.60 17.23
CA GLN A 738 -42.06 -15.43 17.59
C GLN A 738 -42.13 -16.74 16.81
N ALA A 739 -41.12 -16.98 15.97
CA ALA A 739 -41.00 -18.19 15.16
C ALA A 739 -39.74 -18.98 15.58
N ALA A 740 -39.88 -20.28 15.83
CA ALA A 740 -38.75 -21.18 16.06
C ALA A 740 -38.40 -21.93 14.77
N LEU A 741 -37.11 -22.08 14.48
CA LEU A 741 -36.58 -22.77 13.31
C LEU A 741 -36.32 -24.25 13.63
N SER A 742 -36.12 -25.09 12.60
CA SER A 742 -35.75 -26.51 12.73
C SER A 742 -34.28 -26.69 13.08
N GLU A 743 -33.42 -25.81 12.60
CA GLU A 743 -31.97 -25.85 12.77
C GLU A 743 -31.46 -24.44 13.10
N ARG A 744 -30.40 -24.36 13.91
CA ARG A 744 -29.77 -23.08 14.27
C ARG A 744 -28.96 -22.55 13.08
N VAL A 745 -29.33 -21.37 12.59
CA VAL A 745 -28.53 -20.64 11.60
C VAL A 745 -27.30 -20.07 12.29
N ASP A 746 -26.12 -20.47 11.81
CA ASP A 746 -24.84 -19.97 12.31
C ASP A 746 -24.36 -18.77 11.47
N PHE A 747 -24.34 -17.61 12.09
CA PHE A 747 -23.82 -16.35 11.58
C PHE A 747 -22.34 -16.12 11.96
N SER A 748 -21.74 -17.02 12.76
CA SER A 748 -20.32 -16.97 13.16
C SER A 748 -19.36 -17.56 12.13
N GLY A 749 -19.88 -18.11 11.02
CA GLY A 749 -19.09 -18.56 9.88
C GLY A 749 -18.55 -19.99 9.99
N GLN A 750 -18.85 -20.77 11.04
CA GLN A 750 -18.56 -22.20 11.02
C GLN A 750 -19.55 -22.94 10.11
N ARG A 751 -19.11 -24.08 9.56
CA ARG A 751 -19.87 -24.90 8.61
C ARG A 751 -21.13 -25.43 9.29
N SER A 752 -22.27 -24.74 9.12
CA SER A 752 -23.58 -25.37 9.34
C SER A 752 -24.07 -25.98 8.03
N LEU A 753 -24.19 -27.30 8.02
CA LEU A 753 -24.83 -28.09 6.97
C LEU A 753 -26.35 -27.98 7.14
N GLY A 754 -26.90 -26.77 6.97
CA GLY A 754 -28.34 -26.58 7.07
C GLY A 754 -29.04 -27.10 5.82
N LYS A 755 -29.34 -28.41 5.75
CA LYS A 755 -29.96 -29.02 4.56
C LYS A 755 -31.47 -28.76 4.49
N ASN A 756 -32.15 -28.38 5.58
CA ASN A 756 -33.61 -28.15 5.62
C ASN A 756 -34.03 -27.13 6.71
N LEU A 757 -33.73 -25.84 6.51
CA LEU A 757 -34.24 -24.77 7.37
C LEU A 757 -35.76 -24.61 7.17
N ALA A 758 -36.55 -24.78 8.24
CA ALA A 758 -38.00 -24.62 8.26
C ALA A 758 -38.46 -24.03 9.59
N VAL A 759 -39.67 -23.45 9.61
CA VAL A 759 -40.33 -23.05 10.87
C VAL A 759 -40.93 -24.29 11.53
N THR A 760 -40.77 -24.44 12.84
CA THR A 760 -41.34 -25.54 13.63
C THR A 760 -42.46 -25.08 14.53
N HIS A 761 -42.33 -23.86 15.08
CA HIS A 761 -43.26 -23.29 16.05
C HIS A 761 -43.53 -21.82 15.74
N LEU A 762 -44.80 -21.41 15.81
CA LEU A 762 -45.25 -20.06 15.50
C LEU A 762 -46.13 -19.52 16.62
N GLN A 763 -45.74 -18.39 17.21
CA GLN A 763 -46.51 -17.66 18.21
C GLN A 763 -46.80 -16.24 17.71
N LEU A 764 -48.07 -15.91 17.62
CA LEU A 764 -48.60 -14.63 17.17
C LEU A 764 -49.44 -14.02 18.28
N ALA A 765 -49.28 -12.71 18.52
CA ALA A 765 -50.05 -12.01 19.54
C ALA A 765 -50.43 -10.59 19.10
N GLY A 766 -51.47 -10.06 19.75
CA GLY A 766 -51.98 -8.71 19.54
C GLY A 766 -52.87 -8.64 18.30
N ASN A 767 -54.11 -9.11 18.44
CA ASN A 767 -55.16 -9.07 17.42
C ASN A 767 -54.73 -9.74 16.12
N VAL A 768 -54.50 -11.05 16.20
CA VAL A 768 -54.13 -11.90 15.06
C VAL A 768 -55.30 -11.94 14.08
N TRP A 769 -55.03 -11.53 12.84
CA TRP A 769 -55.94 -11.68 11.71
C TRP A 769 -55.26 -12.56 10.66
N MET A 770 -55.94 -13.59 10.19
CA MET A 770 -55.41 -14.50 9.19
C MET A 770 -56.45 -14.72 8.10
N GLU A 771 -55.97 -14.72 6.86
CA GLU A 771 -56.71 -15.11 5.67
C GLU A 771 -56.00 -16.31 5.02
N ASN A 772 -56.75 -17.32 4.63
CA ASN A 772 -56.25 -18.50 3.94
C ASN A 772 -57.10 -18.80 2.70
N ARG A 773 -56.44 -19.10 1.57
CA ARG A 773 -57.07 -19.45 0.29
C ARG A 773 -56.61 -20.81 -0.16
N SER A 774 -57.52 -21.75 -0.38
CA SER A 774 -57.19 -23.06 -0.97
C SER A 774 -57.74 -23.17 -2.38
N PHE A 775 -57.05 -23.94 -3.23
CA PHE A 775 -57.39 -24.10 -4.64
C PHE A 775 -57.47 -25.59 -5.00
N ASP A 776 -58.34 -25.92 -5.95
CA ASP A 776 -58.44 -27.21 -6.62
C ASP A 776 -58.34 -27.03 -8.15
N ASP A 777 -58.50 -28.12 -8.92
CA ASP A 777 -58.47 -28.10 -10.39
C ASP A 777 -59.57 -27.19 -11.01
N GLN A 778 -60.58 -26.80 -10.23
CA GLN A 778 -61.68 -25.94 -10.64
C GLN A 778 -61.54 -24.49 -10.10
N GLY A 779 -60.41 -24.13 -9.49
CA GLY A 779 -60.13 -22.79 -8.97
C GLY A 779 -60.23 -22.69 -7.44
N LEU A 780 -60.73 -21.57 -6.91
CA LEU A 780 -60.80 -21.34 -5.45
C LEU A 780 -61.76 -22.35 -4.78
N LEU A 781 -61.25 -23.16 -3.85
CA LEU A 781 -61.97 -24.19 -3.10
C LEU A 781 -62.46 -23.68 -1.75
N SER A 782 -61.62 -22.92 -1.03
CA SER A 782 -61.99 -22.30 0.24
C SER A 782 -61.39 -20.91 0.43
N PHE A 783 -62.11 -20.09 1.20
CA PHE A 783 -61.67 -18.79 1.70
C PHE A 783 -61.95 -18.75 3.20
N ASP A 784 -60.89 -18.83 4.01
CA ASP A 784 -60.99 -18.89 5.47
C ASP A 784 -60.47 -17.59 6.08
N THR A 785 -61.16 -17.09 7.10
CA THR A 785 -60.73 -15.92 7.88
C THR A 785 -60.74 -16.25 9.36
N VAL A 786 -59.68 -15.88 10.07
CA VAL A 786 -59.54 -16.12 11.51
C VAL A 786 -59.17 -14.81 12.20
N GLN A 787 -59.87 -14.50 13.29
CA GLN A 787 -59.62 -13.36 14.17
C GLN A 787 -59.48 -13.85 15.61
N LEU A 788 -58.33 -13.61 16.23
CA LEU A 788 -57.98 -14.09 17.56
C LEU A 788 -57.17 -13.03 18.33
N ARG A 789 -57.11 -13.11 19.66
CA ARG A 789 -56.19 -12.29 20.45
C ARG A 789 -54.74 -12.77 20.31
N SER A 790 -54.52 -14.08 20.36
CA SER A 790 -53.23 -14.74 20.11
C SER A 790 -53.42 -16.10 19.45
N LEU A 791 -52.39 -16.57 18.75
CA LEU A 791 -52.36 -17.87 18.11
C LEU A 791 -51.00 -18.53 18.35
N ASN A 792 -51.04 -19.79 18.75
CA ASN A 792 -49.90 -20.65 18.91
C ASN A 792 -50.08 -21.87 18.00
N PHE A 793 -49.08 -22.15 17.16
CA PHE A 793 -49.14 -23.22 16.18
C PHE A 793 -47.83 -24.00 16.15
N ASN A 794 -47.92 -25.30 16.42
CA ASN A 794 -46.82 -26.23 16.26
C ASN A 794 -46.94 -26.93 14.90
N GLN A 795 -46.06 -26.57 13.97
CA GLN A 795 -46.10 -27.09 12.61
C GLN A 795 -45.72 -28.58 12.54
N THR A 796 -44.92 -29.06 13.49
CA THR A 796 -44.48 -30.46 13.53
C THR A 796 -45.61 -31.39 14.00
N THR A 797 -46.32 -31.04 15.07
CA THR A 797 -47.39 -31.87 15.64
C THR A 797 -48.78 -31.55 15.07
N GLY A 798 -48.95 -30.38 14.46
CA GLY A 798 -50.23 -29.87 14.01
C GLY A 798 -51.08 -29.21 15.10
N GLU A 799 -50.58 -29.15 16.34
CA GLU A 799 -51.31 -28.55 17.47
C GLU A 799 -51.52 -27.05 17.25
N LEU A 800 -52.74 -26.60 17.53
CA LEU A 800 -53.21 -25.23 17.35
C LEU A 800 -53.90 -24.77 18.65
N GLN A 801 -53.50 -23.62 19.17
CA GLN A 801 -54.14 -23.00 20.32
C GLN A 801 -54.31 -21.49 20.10
N GLY A 802 -55.53 -21.01 20.17
CA GLY A 802 -55.91 -19.61 20.01
C GLY A 802 -56.62 -19.06 21.24
N THR A 803 -56.41 -17.79 21.57
CA THR A 803 -57.13 -17.11 22.67
C THR A 803 -58.16 -16.14 22.12
N GLY A 804 -59.31 -16.07 22.81
CA GLY A 804 -60.44 -15.23 22.45
C GLY A 804 -60.46 -13.85 23.13
N PRO A 805 -61.52 -13.06 22.90
CA PRO A 805 -62.64 -13.37 22.00
C PRO A 805 -62.18 -13.48 20.53
N GLY A 806 -62.84 -14.34 19.76
CA GLY A 806 -62.41 -14.64 18.39
C GLY A 806 -63.54 -15.08 17.48
N THR A 807 -63.28 -14.95 16.16
CA THR A 807 -64.19 -15.34 15.09
C THR A 807 -63.42 -16.15 14.06
N VAL A 808 -63.96 -17.30 13.68
CA VAL A 808 -63.47 -18.14 12.58
C VAL A 808 -64.58 -18.22 11.53
N SER A 809 -64.26 -17.93 10.27
CA SER A 809 -65.22 -18.09 9.18
C SER A 809 -64.58 -18.78 7.98
N SER A 810 -65.39 -19.50 7.20
CA SER A 810 -64.96 -20.19 6.00
C SER A 810 -66.09 -20.17 4.97
N ILE A 811 -65.78 -19.77 3.73
CA ILE A 811 -66.61 -20.05 2.57
C ILE A 811 -65.96 -21.18 1.80
N ARG A 812 -66.75 -22.16 1.35
CA ARG A 812 -66.25 -23.31 0.58
C ARG A 812 -67.18 -23.66 -0.57
N ARG A 813 -66.60 -24.18 -1.65
CA ARG A 813 -67.36 -24.77 -2.76
C ARG A 813 -67.65 -26.23 -2.46
N GLY A 814 -68.92 -26.62 -2.51
CA GLY A 814 -69.36 -27.94 -2.02
C GLY A 814 -70.10 -27.88 -0.69
N SER A 815 -70.77 -28.98 -0.36
CA SER A 815 -71.18 -29.27 1.02
C SER A 815 -69.91 -29.42 1.87
N LEU A 816 -70.00 -29.27 3.19
CA LEU A 816 -68.92 -29.53 4.16
C LEU A 816 -68.30 -30.95 4.09
N ALA A 817 -68.70 -31.78 3.12
CA ALA A 817 -67.99 -32.97 2.67
C ALA A 817 -67.35 -32.74 1.28
N THR A 818 -66.11 -32.27 1.25
CA THR A 818 -65.11 -32.63 0.23
C THR A 818 -63.72 -32.08 0.60
N GLN A 819 -62.84 -33.00 1.00
CA GLN A 819 -61.38 -33.02 0.79
C GLN A 819 -60.55 -31.77 1.15
N GLY A 820 -59.99 -31.75 2.38
CA GLY A 820 -58.89 -30.85 2.75
C GLY A 820 -57.57 -31.06 1.99
N ASN A 821 -56.80 -29.96 1.87
CA ASN A 821 -55.42 -29.82 1.39
C ASN A 821 -54.72 -31.11 0.93
N SER A 822 -54.46 -31.22 -0.37
CA SER A 822 -53.09 -31.25 -0.93
C SER A 822 -53.14 -31.49 -2.43
N LEU A 823 -52.06 -31.07 -3.09
CA LEU A 823 -51.79 -31.37 -4.48
C LEU A 823 -51.87 -32.85 -4.83
N LEU A 824 -52.28 -33.07 -6.09
CA LEU A 824 -52.30 -34.32 -6.86
C LEU A 824 -53.34 -35.35 -6.41
N SER A 825 -54.55 -35.31 -7.00
CA SER A 825 -54.97 -36.36 -7.95
C SER A 825 -56.39 -36.16 -8.48
N GLN A 826 -56.49 -36.58 -9.74
CA GLN A 826 -57.59 -36.45 -10.69
C GLN A 826 -58.85 -37.26 -10.34
N THR A 827 -59.90 -36.90 -11.09
CA THR A 827 -61.10 -37.68 -11.46
C THR A 827 -62.20 -37.87 -10.41
N ALA A 828 -63.18 -36.96 -10.44
CA ALA A 828 -64.59 -37.31 -10.71
C ALA A 828 -65.40 -36.05 -11.05
N ALA A 829 -66.00 -36.04 -12.24
CA ALA A 829 -66.94 -35.01 -12.68
C ALA A 829 -68.27 -35.17 -11.93
N GLY A 830 -68.80 -34.09 -11.36
CA GLY A 830 -70.14 -34.10 -10.78
C GLY A 830 -70.61 -32.74 -10.25
N LYS A 831 -71.43 -32.06 -11.07
CA LYS A 831 -72.40 -30.97 -10.77
C LYS A 831 -71.90 -29.81 -9.89
N THR A 832 -71.93 -28.60 -10.47
CA THR A 832 -71.74 -27.30 -9.80
C THR A 832 -72.47 -27.25 -8.45
N SER A 833 -71.69 -27.40 -7.39
CA SER A 833 -72.12 -27.31 -6.00
C SER A 833 -72.12 -25.85 -5.55
N GLY A 834 -73.18 -25.43 -4.85
CA GLY A 834 -73.28 -24.09 -4.27
C GLY A 834 -72.17 -23.82 -3.25
N LEU A 835 -71.94 -22.54 -2.95
CA LEU A 835 -71.02 -22.14 -1.90
C LEU A 835 -71.70 -22.28 -0.54
N THR A 836 -70.96 -22.75 0.47
CA THR A 836 -71.40 -22.83 1.85
C THR A 836 -70.56 -21.89 2.72
N TYR A 837 -71.20 -21.22 3.66
CA TYR A 837 -70.57 -20.35 4.63
C TYR A 837 -70.74 -20.93 6.04
N VAL A 838 -69.66 -20.92 6.81
CA VAL A 838 -69.68 -21.18 8.24
C VAL A 838 -68.97 -20.03 8.96
N GLN A 839 -69.53 -19.60 10.08
CA GLN A 839 -68.87 -18.71 11.03
C GLN A 839 -69.08 -19.25 12.45
N VAL A 840 -68.04 -19.17 13.27
CA VAL A 840 -68.03 -19.51 14.69
C VAL A 840 -67.42 -18.34 15.47
N ASP A 841 -68.21 -17.75 16.36
CA ASP A 841 -67.77 -16.77 17.35
C ASP A 841 -67.62 -17.46 18.71
N PHE A 842 -66.59 -17.13 19.47
CA PHE A 842 -66.36 -17.69 20.81
C PHE A 842 -65.64 -16.69 21.73
N GLN A 843 -65.76 -16.91 23.04
CA GLN A 843 -65.27 -15.96 24.04
C GLN A 843 -63.91 -16.34 24.63
N ARG A 844 -63.66 -17.61 24.99
CA ARG A 844 -62.46 -17.99 25.75
C ARG A 844 -61.29 -18.37 24.85
N GLY A 845 -61.47 -19.37 24.00
CA GLY A 845 -60.35 -19.93 23.23
C GLY A 845 -60.77 -20.97 22.21
N LEU A 846 -59.80 -21.31 21.35
CA LEU A 846 -59.86 -22.36 20.35
C LEU A 846 -58.67 -23.29 20.57
N GLU A 847 -58.88 -24.59 20.54
CA GLU A 847 -57.82 -25.60 20.56
C GLU A 847 -58.06 -26.63 19.48
N GLY A 848 -57.02 -27.27 18.98
CA GLY A 848 -57.21 -28.33 18.01
C GLY A 848 -55.93 -28.86 17.45
N ASN A 849 -56.08 -29.76 16.49
CA ASN A 849 -54.94 -30.29 15.76
C ASN A 849 -55.29 -30.33 14.27
N VAL A 850 -54.56 -29.57 13.45
CA VAL A 850 -54.83 -29.45 12.01
C VAL A 850 -54.49 -30.73 11.25
N GLN A 851 -53.58 -31.57 11.76
CA GLN A 851 -53.27 -32.87 11.17
C GLN A 851 -54.36 -33.89 11.48
N GLN A 852 -54.93 -33.85 12.69
CA GLN A 852 -56.09 -34.67 13.08
C GLN A 852 -57.44 -34.09 12.61
N ARG A 853 -57.44 -32.82 12.17
CA ARG A 853 -58.60 -32.07 11.67
C ARG A 853 -59.73 -31.95 12.67
N GLU A 854 -59.34 -31.65 13.90
CA GLU A 854 -60.24 -31.40 15.02
C GLU A 854 -60.03 -29.98 15.55
N LEU A 855 -61.13 -29.28 15.83
CA LEU A 855 -61.17 -27.95 16.42
C LEU A 855 -62.21 -27.91 17.55
N ASN A 856 -61.83 -27.32 18.67
CA ASN A 856 -62.59 -27.18 19.90
C ASN A 856 -62.70 -25.71 20.26
N PHE A 857 -63.92 -25.18 20.30
CA PHE A 857 -64.24 -23.80 20.67
C PHE A 857 -64.84 -23.77 22.06
N TYR A 858 -64.47 -22.77 22.86
CA TYR A 858 -64.88 -22.70 24.27
C TYR A 858 -65.46 -21.34 24.67
N ASP A 859 -66.47 -21.42 25.52
CA ASP A 859 -67.21 -20.35 26.18
C ASP A 859 -68.00 -19.47 25.22
N ARG A 860 -69.32 -19.37 25.46
CA ARG A 860 -70.29 -18.59 24.66
C ARG A 860 -70.10 -18.75 23.15
N VAL A 861 -70.04 -19.99 22.69
CA VAL A 861 -69.87 -20.30 21.27
C VAL A 861 -71.18 -20.02 20.54
N ARG A 862 -71.12 -19.26 19.46
CA ARG A 862 -72.23 -19.04 18.52
C ARG A 862 -71.75 -19.43 17.14
N ALA A 863 -72.54 -20.19 16.41
CA ALA A 863 -72.21 -20.58 15.04
C ALA A 863 -73.39 -20.36 14.09
N ILE A 864 -73.08 -20.04 12.84
CA ILE A 864 -74.03 -19.99 11.74
C ILE A 864 -73.48 -20.74 10.54
N TYR A 865 -74.33 -21.51 9.90
CA TYR A 865 -74.04 -22.29 8.69
C TYR A 865 -75.15 -22.09 7.67
N GLY A 866 -74.80 -21.95 6.40
CA GLY A 866 -75.81 -21.89 5.33
C GLY A 866 -75.22 -21.63 3.95
N PRO A 867 -76.03 -21.71 2.89
CA PRO A 867 -75.58 -21.45 1.53
C PRO A 867 -75.34 -19.95 1.28
N VAL A 868 -74.38 -19.64 0.41
CA VAL A 868 -74.10 -18.29 -0.11
C VAL A 868 -73.97 -18.32 -1.64
N GLN A 869 -74.19 -17.18 -2.29
CA GLN A 869 -74.20 -17.03 -3.75
C GLN A 869 -72.80 -16.71 -4.31
N ASP A 870 -71.96 -16.03 -3.51
CA ASP A 870 -70.63 -15.59 -3.91
C ASP A 870 -69.64 -15.59 -2.73
N TRP A 871 -68.35 -15.45 -3.02
CA TRP A 871 -67.24 -15.50 -2.06
C TRP A 871 -67.16 -14.30 -1.10
N ASN A 872 -67.94 -13.24 -1.33
CA ASN A 872 -67.97 -12.05 -0.50
C ASN A 872 -69.21 -11.99 0.40
N GLN A 873 -70.26 -12.74 0.07
CA GLN A 873 -71.48 -12.83 0.89
C GLN A 873 -71.18 -13.45 2.26
N ARG A 874 -71.67 -12.80 3.32
CA ARG A 874 -71.59 -13.28 4.71
C ARG A 874 -73.01 -13.42 5.29
N LEU A 875 -73.21 -14.43 6.14
CA LEU A 875 -74.44 -14.60 6.90
C LEU A 875 -74.32 -13.86 8.24
N ALA A 876 -75.35 -13.12 8.65
CA ALA A 876 -75.36 -12.39 9.91
C ALA A 876 -75.73 -13.32 11.07
N ILE A 877 -74.79 -13.56 12.00
CA ILE A 877 -75.00 -14.43 13.16
C ILE A 877 -76.10 -13.90 14.12
N ASP A 878 -76.20 -12.57 14.21
CA ASP A 878 -77.21 -11.84 15.00
C ASP A 878 -78.34 -11.25 14.12
N GLY A 879 -78.50 -11.74 12.88
CA GLY A 879 -79.50 -11.26 11.93
C GLY A 879 -80.93 -11.77 12.21
N PRO A 880 -81.96 -11.13 11.60
CA PRO A 880 -83.37 -11.53 11.75
C PRO A 880 -83.61 -12.99 11.32
N THR A 881 -84.58 -13.69 11.92
CA THR A 881 -84.77 -15.15 11.80
C THR A 881 -85.23 -15.64 10.41
N GLU A 882 -85.62 -14.74 9.50
CA GLU A 882 -86.12 -15.05 8.16
C GLU A 882 -84.98 -15.28 7.15
N PHE A 883 -84.46 -16.51 7.05
CA PHE A 883 -83.48 -16.89 6.03
C PHE A 883 -83.97 -18.09 5.20
N ALA A 884 -83.26 -18.38 4.09
CA ALA A 884 -83.45 -19.56 3.26
C ALA A 884 -83.51 -20.85 4.11
N SER A 885 -84.31 -21.83 3.68
CA SER A 885 -84.66 -23.07 4.41
C SER A 885 -83.49 -23.94 4.90
N ASP A 886 -82.25 -23.59 4.54
CA ASP A 886 -81.06 -24.40 4.72
C ASP A 886 -80.00 -23.70 5.62
N THR A 887 -80.41 -22.67 6.35
CA THR A 887 -79.54 -21.95 7.32
C THR A 887 -79.73 -22.53 8.71
N VAL A 888 -78.62 -22.82 9.39
CA VAL A 888 -78.60 -23.35 10.76
C VAL A 888 -77.83 -22.38 11.65
N ARG A 889 -78.41 -22.01 12.78
CA ARG A 889 -77.73 -21.31 13.86
C ARG A 889 -77.62 -22.21 15.07
N MET A 890 -76.56 -22.03 15.82
CA MET A 890 -76.29 -22.80 17.03
C MET A 890 -75.65 -21.93 18.09
N GLN A 891 -75.98 -22.19 19.34
CA GLN A 891 -75.36 -21.59 20.52
C GLN A 891 -75.04 -22.70 21.53
N CYS A 892 -73.87 -22.66 22.14
CA CYS A 892 -73.45 -23.60 23.18
C CYS A 892 -72.28 -23.05 24.02
N GLN A 893 -71.90 -23.77 25.07
CA GLN A 893 -70.70 -23.46 25.86
C GLN A 893 -69.42 -24.02 25.23
N GLN A 894 -69.48 -25.19 24.59
CA GLN A 894 -68.36 -25.79 23.87
C GLN A 894 -68.83 -26.40 22.56
N LEU A 895 -68.03 -26.22 21.50
CA LEU A 895 -68.26 -26.83 20.20
C LEU A 895 -67.00 -27.56 19.75
N THR A 896 -67.13 -28.85 19.47
CA THR A 896 -66.12 -29.67 18.79
C THR A 896 -66.53 -29.90 17.36
N ILE A 897 -65.60 -29.69 16.44
CA ILE A 897 -65.73 -29.96 15.00
C ILE A 897 -64.59 -30.90 14.61
N ALA A 898 -64.92 -32.08 14.11
CA ALA A 898 -63.93 -33.06 13.66
C ALA A 898 -64.25 -33.56 12.24
N GLU A 899 -63.23 -33.77 11.42
CA GLU A 899 -63.38 -34.43 10.11
C GLU A 899 -63.00 -35.91 10.24
N VAL A 900 -63.95 -36.81 9.93
CA VAL A 900 -63.76 -38.25 9.97
C VAL A 900 -63.66 -38.77 8.53
N ALA A 901 -62.57 -39.48 8.22
CA ALA A 901 -62.41 -40.18 6.96
C ALA A 901 -62.93 -41.61 7.07
N THR A 902 -63.78 -42.01 6.13
CA THR A 902 -64.32 -43.38 6.00
C THR A 902 -63.80 -44.03 4.71
N GLY A 903 -63.12 -45.16 4.84
CA GLY A 903 -62.41 -45.85 3.75
C GLY A 903 -60.88 -45.60 3.74
N ALA A 904 -60.14 -46.32 2.89
CA ALA A 904 -58.69 -46.24 2.80
C ALA A 904 -58.22 -45.58 1.49
N GLY A 905 -57.16 -44.76 1.54
CA GLY A 905 -56.54 -44.12 0.38
C GLY A 905 -57.13 -42.74 0.01
N ALA A 906 -56.70 -42.20 -1.14
CA ALA A 906 -57.09 -40.87 -1.62
C ALA A 906 -58.60 -40.73 -1.94
N ALA A 907 -59.32 -41.85 -2.06
CA ALA A 907 -60.76 -41.91 -2.31
C ALA A 907 -61.61 -42.02 -1.02
N ALA A 908 -61.03 -41.84 0.16
CA ALA A 908 -61.78 -41.89 1.42
C ALA A 908 -62.87 -40.81 1.46
N ASN A 909 -64.12 -41.22 1.69
CA ASN A 909 -65.23 -40.30 1.91
C ASN A 909 -65.03 -39.61 3.24
N ARG A 910 -64.90 -38.28 3.22
CA ARG A 910 -64.72 -37.49 4.43
C ARG A 910 -66.02 -36.81 4.80
N SER A 911 -66.40 -36.95 6.06
CA SER A 911 -67.60 -36.34 6.64
C SER A 911 -67.23 -35.67 7.95
N PHE A 912 -67.91 -34.60 8.31
CA PHE A 912 -67.67 -33.94 9.59
C PHE A 912 -68.63 -34.44 10.68
N GLU A 913 -68.15 -34.37 11.91
CA GLU A 913 -68.91 -34.56 13.13
C GLU A 913 -68.86 -33.27 13.95
N LEU A 914 -70.01 -32.90 14.50
CA LEU A 914 -70.15 -31.77 15.42
C LEU A 914 -70.59 -32.30 16.77
N VAL A 915 -70.02 -31.78 17.85
CA VAL A 915 -70.49 -32.03 19.22
C VAL A 915 -70.58 -30.69 19.93
N ALA A 916 -71.79 -30.26 20.27
CA ALA A 916 -72.07 -29.10 21.07
C ALA A 916 -72.46 -29.53 22.49
N LEU A 917 -71.89 -28.86 23.49
CA LEU A 917 -72.02 -29.17 24.91
C LEU A 917 -72.32 -27.90 25.72
N GLY A 918 -73.19 -28.04 26.72
CA GLY A 918 -73.58 -27.01 27.68
C GLY A 918 -74.53 -25.99 27.07
N ASP A 919 -75.75 -25.90 27.62
CA ASP A 919 -76.82 -24.97 27.23
C ASP A 919 -76.95 -24.83 25.71
N THR A 920 -77.08 -25.96 25.02
CA THR A 920 -77.04 -26.01 23.55
C THR A 920 -78.41 -25.73 22.97
N SER A 921 -78.49 -24.76 22.06
CA SER A 921 -79.68 -24.45 21.26
C SER A 921 -79.33 -24.40 19.78
N ILE A 922 -80.16 -25.03 18.94
CA ILE A 922 -80.04 -25.03 17.48
C ILE A 922 -81.34 -24.50 16.88
N ASP A 923 -81.21 -23.63 15.90
CA ASP A 923 -82.31 -23.16 15.05
C ASP A 923 -81.99 -23.47 13.59
N GLY A 924 -82.67 -24.45 13.02
CA GLY A 924 -82.60 -24.84 11.61
C GLY A 924 -83.74 -24.27 10.76
N GLY A 925 -84.47 -23.25 11.26
CA GLY A 925 -85.63 -22.64 10.61
C GLY A 925 -86.89 -23.51 10.67
N ALA A 926 -86.84 -24.70 10.08
CA ALA A 926 -87.95 -25.67 10.11
C ALA A 926 -88.02 -26.46 11.43
N PHE A 927 -86.95 -26.44 12.22
CA PHE A 927 -86.90 -27.08 13.54
C PHE A 927 -86.01 -26.28 14.49
N THR A 928 -86.28 -26.40 15.79
CA THR A 928 -85.39 -25.94 16.86
C THR A 928 -85.13 -27.08 17.84
N ALA A 929 -83.91 -27.17 18.36
CA ALA A 929 -83.52 -28.20 19.32
C ALA A 929 -82.81 -27.58 20.51
N GLU A 930 -83.16 -28.01 21.73
CA GLU A 930 -82.55 -27.55 22.98
C GLU A 930 -82.14 -28.76 23.83
N ALA A 931 -80.90 -28.77 24.33
CA ALA A 931 -80.37 -29.87 25.13
C ALA A 931 -79.05 -29.52 25.84
N HIS A 932 -78.65 -30.38 26.76
CA HIS A 932 -77.31 -30.31 27.36
C HIS A 932 -76.21 -30.68 26.35
N ARG A 933 -76.48 -31.68 25.49
CA ARG A 933 -75.55 -32.15 24.47
C ARG A 933 -76.28 -32.37 23.15
N ILE A 934 -75.74 -31.82 22.05
CA ILE A 934 -76.19 -32.14 20.70
C ILE A 934 -75.00 -32.58 19.86
N SER A 935 -75.11 -33.72 19.18
CA SER A 935 -74.09 -34.18 18.23
C SER A 935 -74.69 -34.41 16.85
N TYR A 936 -73.97 -34.02 15.80
CA TYR A 936 -74.37 -34.24 14.41
C TYR A 936 -73.32 -35.07 13.67
N ALA A 937 -73.74 -36.14 13.01
CA ALA A 937 -72.91 -36.94 12.12
C ALA A 937 -73.39 -36.80 10.69
N GLN A 938 -72.64 -36.08 9.86
CA GLN A 938 -73.05 -35.74 8.49
C GLN A 938 -73.28 -36.99 7.61
N ALA A 939 -72.39 -37.99 7.72
CA ALA A 939 -72.49 -39.22 6.92
C ALA A 939 -73.80 -40.01 7.15
N LYS A 940 -74.38 -39.87 8.35
CA LYS A 940 -75.63 -40.52 8.74
C LYS A 940 -76.83 -39.60 8.65
N ASP A 941 -76.61 -38.32 8.34
CA ASP A 941 -77.57 -37.24 8.49
C ASP A 941 -78.32 -37.35 9.83
N LEU A 942 -77.58 -37.53 10.93
CA LEU A 942 -78.15 -37.86 12.23
C LEU A 942 -77.77 -36.80 13.26
N LEU A 943 -78.79 -36.12 13.79
CA LEU A 943 -78.71 -35.24 14.94
C LEU A 943 -79.14 -36.03 16.19
N VAL A 944 -78.25 -36.15 17.16
CA VAL A 944 -78.53 -36.77 18.45
C VAL A 944 -78.60 -35.67 19.50
N ILE A 945 -79.77 -35.53 20.10
CA ILE A 945 -80.12 -34.49 21.08
C ILE A 945 -80.28 -35.19 22.43
N GLU A 946 -79.42 -34.89 23.39
CA GLU A 946 -79.34 -35.58 24.68
C GLU A 946 -79.49 -34.58 25.84
N GLY A 947 -80.49 -34.83 26.68
CA GLY A 947 -80.66 -34.12 27.94
C GLY A 947 -79.67 -34.57 29.00
N ASP A 948 -79.60 -33.84 30.11
CA ASP A 948 -78.90 -34.28 31.33
C ASP A 948 -79.90 -34.65 32.43
N THR A 949 -79.44 -34.74 33.68
CA THR A 949 -80.32 -35.04 34.82
C THR A 949 -81.29 -33.91 35.17
N ARG A 950 -81.08 -32.70 34.64
CA ARG A 950 -81.84 -31.48 34.98
C ARG A 950 -82.68 -30.94 33.82
N THR A 951 -82.27 -31.19 32.59
CA THR A 951 -82.82 -30.63 31.35
C THR A 951 -83.09 -31.77 30.38
N ALA A 952 -84.32 -31.89 29.89
CA ALA A 952 -84.66 -32.86 28.86
C ALA A 952 -84.17 -32.37 27.48
N ALA A 953 -83.95 -33.29 26.55
CA ALA A 953 -83.79 -32.96 25.14
C ALA A 953 -85.15 -32.53 24.57
N VAL A 954 -85.24 -31.34 23.99
CA VAL A 954 -86.45 -30.78 23.37
C VAL A 954 -86.22 -30.61 21.87
N LEU A 955 -87.17 -31.07 21.06
CA LEU A 955 -87.23 -30.85 19.62
C LEU A 955 -88.58 -30.21 19.27
N SER A 956 -88.55 -29.08 18.59
CA SER A 956 -89.70 -28.39 18.02
C SER A 956 -89.56 -28.38 16.50
N ARG A 957 -90.64 -28.66 15.76
CA ARG A 957 -90.62 -28.73 14.28
C ARG A 957 -91.88 -28.12 13.67
N GLN A 958 -91.71 -27.47 12.52
CA GLN A 958 -92.79 -27.07 11.63
C GLN A 958 -92.79 -27.96 10.39
N SER A 959 -93.89 -28.67 10.13
CA SER A 959 -94.01 -29.55 8.95
C SER A 959 -94.03 -28.78 7.62
N ARG A 960 -94.38 -27.49 7.65
CA ARG A 960 -94.31 -26.55 6.52
C ARG A 960 -93.92 -25.16 7.04
N PRO A 961 -93.12 -24.37 6.30
CA PRO A 961 -92.75 -23.01 6.72
C PRO A 961 -93.98 -22.18 7.07
N GLY A 962 -94.03 -21.61 8.28
CA GLY A 962 -95.15 -20.81 8.78
C GLY A 962 -96.35 -21.59 9.32
N GLY A 963 -96.28 -22.93 9.37
CA GLY A 963 -97.30 -23.77 10.01
C GLY A 963 -97.17 -23.83 11.54
N PRO A 964 -98.14 -24.46 12.24
CA PRO A 964 -98.05 -24.67 13.69
C PRO A 964 -96.81 -25.52 14.03
N ARG A 965 -96.15 -25.19 15.14
CA ARG A 965 -95.02 -25.97 15.68
C ARG A 965 -95.54 -27.16 16.47
N THR A 966 -94.91 -28.31 16.26
CA THR A 966 -95.07 -29.52 17.07
C THR A 966 -93.84 -29.67 17.94
N ASP A 967 -94.01 -29.91 19.24
CA ASP A 967 -92.92 -29.98 20.20
C ASP A 967 -92.91 -31.33 20.92
N GLY A 968 -91.72 -31.79 21.30
CA GLY A 968 -91.55 -32.98 22.13
C GLY A 968 -90.23 -33.04 22.88
N ALA A 969 -90.30 -33.62 24.08
CA ALA A 969 -89.20 -33.72 25.02
C ALA A 969 -88.95 -35.17 25.47
N ALA A 970 -87.70 -35.58 25.50
CA ALA A 970 -87.27 -36.92 25.91
C ALA A 970 -85.88 -36.88 26.61
N GLY A 971 -85.42 -38.01 27.15
CA GLY A 971 -84.03 -38.13 27.62
C GLY A 971 -83.03 -38.05 26.47
N LYS A 972 -83.38 -38.69 25.33
CA LYS A 972 -82.59 -38.68 24.10
C LYS A 972 -83.48 -38.70 22.87
N ILE A 973 -83.18 -37.86 21.88
CA ILE A 973 -83.88 -37.78 20.60
C ILE A 973 -82.87 -37.95 19.46
N LEU A 974 -83.14 -38.90 18.57
CA LEU A 974 -82.43 -39.08 17.30
C LEU A 974 -83.29 -38.47 16.20
N PHE A 975 -82.76 -37.50 15.48
CA PHE A 975 -83.47 -36.78 14.43
C PHE A 975 -82.66 -36.80 13.13
N HIS A 976 -83.30 -37.14 12.03
CA HIS A 976 -82.71 -37.08 10.70
C HIS A 976 -83.20 -35.83 9.95
N PRO A 977 -82.41 -34.75 9.84
CA PRO A 977 -82.91 -33.46 9.35
C PRO A 977 -83.48 -33.50 7.94
N LYS A 978 -82.92 -34.29 7.02
CA LYS A 978 -83.38 -34.34 5.62
C LYS A 978 -84.63 -35.18 5.42
N SER A 979 -84.73 -36.34 6.09
CA SER A 979 -85.91 -37.22 5.98
C SER A 979 -87.03 -36.78 6.91
N GLY A 980 -86.68 -36.11 8.01
CA GLY A 980 -87.60 -35.76 9.07
C GLY A 980 -87.96 -36.92 10.00
N GLU A 981 -87.25 -38.05 9.96
CA GLU A 981 -87.47 -39.20 10.85
C GLU A 981 -87.00 -38.85 12.27
N VAL A 982 -87.84 -39.15 13.27
CA VAL A 982 -87.55 -38.92 14.70
C VAL A 982 -87.63 -40.25 15.45
N ARG A 983 -86.67 -40.50 16.35
CA ARG A 983 -86.77 -41.57 17.36
C ARG A 983 -86.47 -40.97 18.73
N ALA A 984 -87.21 -41.40 19.73
CA ALA A 984 -87.07 -40.87 21.09
C ALA A 984 -86.95 -41.99 22.11
N GLU A 985 -86.07 -41.80 23.10
CA GLU A 985 -85.85 -42.66 24.24
C GLU A 985 -86.12 -41.88 25.53
N ASP A 986 -86.77 -42.51 26.51
CA ASP A 986 -87.19 -41.87 27.78
C ASP A 986 -88.06 -40.62 27.55
N ILE A 987 -89.17 -40.79 26.81
CA ILE A 987 -90.13 -39.73 26.47
C ILE A 987 -90.69 -39.09 27.75
N ARG A 988 -90.62 -37.75 27.83
CA ARG A 988 -91.16 -36.95 28.93
C ARG A 988 -92.55 -36.40 28.60
N TRP A 989 -92.68 -35.71 27.48
CA TRP A 989 -93.94 -35.11 27.00
C TRP A 989 -93.84 -34.73 25.51
N GLY A 990 -94.97 -34.51 24.83
CA GLY A 990 -95.02 -33.98 23.46
C GLY A 990 -95.69 -34.87 22.43
N ASP A 991 -95.92 -34.33 21.23
CA ASP A 991 -96.51 -35.04 20.10
C ASP A 991 -95.41 -35.58 19.16
N PHE A 992 -94.90 -36.75 19.50
CA PHE A 992 -93.86 -37.40 18.71
C PHE A 992 -94.37 -37.91 17.35
N ILE A 993 -95.66 -38.26 17.23
CA ILE A 993 -96.25 -38.66 15.95
C ILE A 993 -96.25 -37.48 14.98
N GLY A 994 -96.64 -36.29 15.45
CA GLY A 994 -96.57 -35.04 14.69
C GLY A 994 -95.15 -34.55 14.40
N LEU A 995 -94.14 -35.00 15.15
CA LEU A 995 -92.72 -34.73 14.91
C LEU A 995 -92.09 -35.63 13.83
N GLY A 996 -92.68 -36.80 13.53
CA GLY A 996 -92.20 -37.75 12.52
C GLY A 996 -91.67 -39.08 13.09
N LEU A 997 -92.20 -39.54 14.23
CA LEU A 997 -91.87 -40.82 14.88
C LEU A 997 -92.47 -42.05 14.19
#